data_AF-A0AA36ILD4-F1
#
_entry.id   AF-A0AA36ILD4-F1
#
_cell.length_a   1.000
_cell.length_b   1.000
_cell.length_c   1.000
_cell.angle_alpha   90.00
_cell.angle_beta   90.00
_cell.angle_gamma   90.00
#
_symmetry.space_group_name_H-M   'P 1'
#
loop_
_entity.id
_entity.type
_entity.pdbx_description
1 polymer ?
#
loop_
_entity_poly.entity_id
_entity_poly.type
_entity_poly.pdbx_seq_one_letter_code
_entity_poly.pdbx_strand_id
1 'polypeptide(L)'
;QDRRDLEEVVAEADRVLEDNGTVKETKAVLRKAQKIYPGKWTLSGKKDELQQKLREFVEEAKATKKGLEEDSHKAQVTSWHPGRGGVASRASPQQDSGAEDWLAKSCEEVEGFKKAQVPSWAEAVLIDGGLEADDEFIQRTVTALRQQGVTGKSLLELTLEKLMAAPYNIPGGPAELLTKKIQLLKEPQVELPRFNAADLSDLEDRFLNRRINNKNERPFEEREAVVESVVEQMEEIQRKQTNKPTVLALYSPRGTGKTSLIRHLAKVSNFSESRRCGRLLVFDALTIPPTLLRKDPDLLVSAIILWHLCQIFDGYSVEVSQGPPIGFQTTRFSDLVNILESSRSSPAVNSFEAWVRLRCRIKEAAFEQWLLVTAAAFNATPACPCLLFLDQAELIVNRKVDELSQHRGQKSVFTQILSGFPQGLGMFSAGTVNILQDRPSDEYTMLKVQKAPALEPLSLQAARRAMKGWRGTQYQEEEFNKIFLFSAGVPRLLEAAFQTRGELASTAQVALNAMSNEFESSYADAAPYFAEPKVALSLVLCSAVRWPAEGNQFVPGTSLRWSDIFRAGAAFPKNKSVLVPRLWWCKDTNVKDALQNDLKQRNISLEGLLPDLLNYLIGQKRGATERGRPWEELVANSLAARFHLHCIARNLSANVTWIPFLEIYPTEDLHLRAVLEPFEVCWSDGVEYPTDNEASVESKVGKAIKSNRNIKNAHHDLLIPVKRKATPMLEFIAVQCCYGLLKTASQLSKSCQDKTRKPRKGRKGAQGRTPQKEEHRDDLADMANALLQICSTCEDGRQKFQDGSSWAKRQQEKRYSLMSCRCIIPEMDVLQLL
;
A
#
# COMPACT_ATOMS: atom_id res chain seq x y z
N GLN A 1 -35.68 -28.68 -0.60
CA GLN A 1 -35.16 -29.60 -1.61
C GLN A 1 -33.66 -29.78 -1.42
N ASP A 2 -32.90 -28.68 -1.44
CA ASP A 2 -31.44 -28.66 -1.27
C ASP A 2 -30.92 -29.40 -0.02
N ARG A 3 -31.63 -29.35 1.12
CA ARG A 3 -31.29 -30.15 2.32
C ARG A 3 -31.36 -31.66 2.07
N ARG A 4 -32.39 -32.14 1.36
CA ARG A 4 -32.54 -33.57 1.03
C ARG A 4 -31.48 -34.00 0.02
N ASP A 5 -31.22 -33.16 -0.98
CA ASP A 5 -30.21 -33.42 -1.99
C ASP A 5 -28.80 -33.45 -1.37
N LEU A 6 -28.53 -32.59 -0.37
CA LEU A 6 -27.28 -32.62 0.40
C LEU A 6 -27.16 -33.88 1.25
N GLU A 7 -28.23 -34.31 1.91
CA GLU A 7 -28.24 -35.55 2.71
C GLU A 7 -27.99 -36.80 1.85
N GLU A 8 -28.56 -36.85 0.63
CA GLU A 8 -28.33 -37.94 -0.32
C GLU A 8 -26.87 -37.97 -0.81
N VAL A 9 -26.29 -36.81 -1.15
CA VAL A 9 -24.90 -36.72 -1.61
C VAL A 9 -23.91 -37.03 -0.49
N VAL A 10 -24.19 -36.66 0.76
CA VAL A 10 -23.36 -37.02 1.93
C VAL A 10 -23.42 -38.52 2.21
N ALA A 11 -24.60 -39.14 2.15
CA ALA A 11 -24.72 -40.59 2.33
C ALA A 11 -24.02 -41.38 1.20
N GLU A 12 -24.06 -40.89 -0.04
CA GLU A 12 -23.32 -41.47 -1.15
C GLU A 12 -21.79 -41.27 -1.00
N ALA A 13 -21.35 -40.12 -0.47
CA ALA A 13 -19.95 -39.83 -0.17
C ALA A 13 -19.39 -40.73 0.94
N ASP A 14 -20.11 -40.88 2.05
CA ASP A 14 -19.71 -41.72 3.19
C ASP A 14 -19.54 -43.19 2.72
N ARG A 15 -20.48 -43.72 1.92
CA ARG A 15 -20.38 -45.06 1.33
C ARG A 15 -19.15 -45.23 0.44
N VAL A 16 -18.88 -44.26 -0.44
CA VAL A 16 -17.72 -44.29 -1.34
C VAL A 16 -16.40 -44.22 -0.56
N LEU A 17 -16.39 -43.55 0.60
CA LEU A 17 -15.22 -43.48 1.48
C LEU A 17 -15.02 -44.78 2.27
N GLU A 18 -16.09 -45.38 2.80
CA GLU A 18 -16.06 -46.65 3.54
C GLU A 18 -15.61 -47.82 2.65
N ASP A 19 -16.11 -47.89 1.42
CA ASP A 19 -15.78 -48.96 0.46
C ASP A 19 -14.45 -48.72 -0.28
N ASN A 20 -13.71 -47.66 0.06
CA ASN A 20 -12.49 -47.21 -0.61
C ASN A 20 -12.67 -47.09 -2.15
N GLY A 21 -13.77 -46.46 -2.55
CA GLY A 21 -14.26 -46.39 -3.92
C GLY A 21 -13.24 -45.87 -4.95
N THR A 22 -13.49 -46.19 -6.21
CA THR A 22 -12.61 -45.87 -7.33
C THR A 22 -12.57 -44.37 -7.63
N VAL A 23 -11.51 -43.91 -8.31
CA VAL A 23 -11.37 -42.51 -8.77
C VAL A 23 -12.60 -42.04 -9.55
N LYS A 24 -13.25 -42.93 -10.30
CA LYS A 24 -14.45 -42.62 -11.09
C LYS A 24 -15.66 -42.35 -10.19
N GLU A 25 -15.86 -43.17 -9.16
CA GLU A 25 -16.94 -43.01 -8.18
C GLU A 25 -16.73 -41.75 -7.33
N THR A 26 -15.52 -41.52 -6.83
CA THR A 26 -15.19 -40.30 -6.07
C THR A 26 -15.44 -39.03 -6.88
N LYS A 27 -15.06 -39.00 -8.17
CA LYS A 27 -15.35 -37.85 -9.04
C LYS A 27 -16.84 -37.67 -9.34
N ALA A 28 -17.62 -38.75 -9.40
CA ALA A 28 -19.05 -38.67 -9.65
C ALA A 28 -19.77 -37.99 -8.48
N VAL A 29 -19.44 -38.39 -7.24
CA VAL A 29 -20.01 -37.79 -6.03
C VAL A 29 -19.59 -36.32 -5.89
N LEU A 30 -18.31 -36.00 -6.11
CA LEU A 30 -17.84 -34.61 -6.07
C LEU A 30 -18.50 -33.71 -7.12
N ARG A 31 -18.87 -34.25 -8.30
CA ARG A 31 -19.64 -33.49 -9.31
C ARG A 31 -21.08 -33.24 -8.88
N LYS A 32 -21.72 -34.20 -8.19
CA LYS A 32 -23.05 -33.98 -7.60
C LYS A 32 -22.96 -32.91 -6.51
N ALA A 33 -21.95 -32.99 -5.63
CA ALA A 33 -21.68 -31.97 -4.61
C ALA A 33 -21.44 -30.58 -5.21
N GLN A 34 -20.70 -30.47 -6.32
CA GLN A 34 -20.47 -29.20 -7.03
C GLN A 34 -21.73 -28.59 -7.65
N LYS A 35 -22.77 -29.38 -7.95
CA LYS A 35 -24.05 -28.82 -8.40
C LYS A 35 -24.80 -28.13 -7.25
N ILE A 36 -24.60 -28.61 -6.02
CA ILE A 36 -25.17 -28.02 -4.81
C ILE A 36 -24.30 -26.83 -4.34
N TYR A 37 -22.97 -26.93 -4.49
CA TYR A 37 -22.00 -25.87 -4.17
C TYR A 37 -21.06 -25.56 -5.35
N PRO A 38 -21.49 -24.73 -6.32
CA PRO A 38 -20.66 -24.41 -7.48
C PRO A 38 -19.44 -23.56 -7.09
N GLY A 39 -18.26 -23.94 -7.61
CA GLY A 39 -17.06 -23.09 -7.62
C GLY A 39 -15.91 -23.44 -6.67
N LYS A 40 -16.03 -24.47 -5.81
CA LYS A 40 -15.02 -24.70 -4.74
C LYS A 40 -13.80 -25.56 -5.10
N TRP A 41 -13.88 -26.49 -6.07
CA TRP A 41 -12.77 -27.43 -6.31
C TRP A 41 -12.45 -27.71 -7.79
N THR A 42 -11.18 -27.97 -8.09
CA THR A 42 -10.73 -28.57 -9.36
C THR A 42 -10.65 -30.09 -9.23
N LEU A 43 -11.31 -30.83 -10.14
CA LEU A 43 -11.46 -32.31 -10.09
C LEU A 43 -10.31 -33.08 -10.80
N SER A 44 -9.10 -32.53 -10.74
CA SER A 44 -7.86 -33.16 -11.21
C SER A 44 -7.01 -33.57 -10.02
N GLY A 45 -6.48 -34.79 -10.01
CA GLY A 45 -5.66 -35.30 -8.91
C GLY A 45 -5.60 -36.83 -8.88
N LYS A 46 -4.68 -37.35 -8.06
CA LYS A 46 -4.56 -38.79 -7.75
C LYS A 46 -5.69 -39.24 -6.80
N LYS A 47 -5.93 -40.56 -6.68
CA LYS A 47 -7.03 -41.14 -5.88
C LYS A 47 -7.08 -40.57 -4.46
N ASP A 48 -5.94 -40.50 -3.79
CA ASP A 48 -5.83 -40.07 -2.40
C ASP A 48 -6.20 -38.59 -2.21
N GLU A 49 -5.86 -37.75 -3.17
CA GLU A 49 -6.19 -36.31 -3.16
C GLU A 49 -7.70 -36.08 -3.36
N LEU A 50 -8.34 -36.90 -4.21
CA LEU A 50 -9.78 -36.83 -4.45
C LEU A 50 -10.58 -37.39 -3.26
N GLN A 51 -10.09 -38.45 -2.61
CA GLN A 51 -10.70 -38.98 -1.39
C GLN A 51 -10.55 -38.01 -0.21
N GLN A 52 -9.42 -37.29 -0.13
CA GLN A 52 -9.22 -36.24 0.87
C GLN A 52 -10.23 -35.08 0.68
N LYS A 53 -10.38 -34.59 -0.55
CA LYS A 53 -11.40 -33.57 -0.88
C LYS A 53 -12.83 -34.04 -0.59
N LEU A 54 -13.12 -35.32 -0.80
CA LEU A 54 -14.43 -35.91 -0.47
C LEU A 54 -14.68 -35.97 1.05
N ARG A 55 -13.66 -36.29 1.85
CA ARG A 55 -13.74 -36.24 3.33
C ARG A 55 -14.00 -34.82 3.84
N GLU A 56 -13.28 -33.84 3.30
CA GLU A 56 -13.46 -32.42 3.66
C GLU A 56 -14.89 -31.94 3.37
N PHE A 57 -15.46 -32.31 2.22
CA PHE A 57 -16.85 -32.02 1.90
C PHE A 57 -17.84 -32.61 2.91
N VAL A 58 -17.67 -33.88 3.28
CA VAL A 58 -18.57 -34.57 4.23
C VAL A 58 -18.56 -33.88 5.59
N GLU A 59 -17.39 -33.52 6.10
CA GLU A 59 -17.27 -32.83 7.39
C GLU A 59 -17.88 -31.42 7.34
N GLU A 60 -17.65 -30.68 6.26
CA GLU A 60 -18.26 -29.35 6.05
C GLU A 60 -19.79 -29.42 5.95
N ALA A 61 -20.32 -30.42 5.25
CA ALA A 61 -21.76 -30.63 5.12
C ALA A 61 -22.40 -31.04 6.46
N LYS A 62 -21.73 -31.88 7.26
CA LYS A 62 -22.16 -32.25 8.63
C LYS A 62 -22.16 -31.03 9.56
N ALA A 63 -21.15 -30.16 9.48
CA ALA A 63 -21.10 -28.92 10.25
C ALA A 63 -22.22 -27.94 9.84
N THR A 64 -22.49 -27.82 8.54
CA THR A 64 -23.57 -26.97 8.01
C THR A 64 -24.95 -27.46 8.49
N LYS A 65 -25.17 -28.78 8.52
CA LYS A 65 -26.40 -29.37 9.06
C LYS A 65 -26.61 -29.03 10.54
N LYS A 66 -25.56 -29.12 11.35
CA LYS A 66 -25.62 -28.80 12.79
C LYS A 66 -26.02 -27.34 13.03
N GLY A 67 -25.47 -26.41 12.25
CA GLY A 67 -25.86 -25.00 12.31
C GLY A 67 -27.33 -24.76 11.94
N LEU A 68 -27.84 -25.44 10.92
CA LEU A 68 -29.25 -25.33 10.51
C LEU A 68 -30.23 -25.94 11.52
N GLU A 69 -29.82 -26.94 12.29
CA GLU A 69 -30.65 -27.53 13.37
C GLU A 69 -30.69 -26.64 14.62
N GLU A 70 -29.59 -25.94 14.93
CA GLU A 70 -29.53 -24.95 16.01
C GLU A 70 -30.38 -23.69 15.72
N ASP A 71 -30.45 -23.27 14.46
CA ASP A 71 -31.31 -22.16 14.04
C ASP A 71 -32.81 -22.51 14.01
N SER A 72 -33.16 -23.76 13.68
CA SER A 72 -34.55 -24.24 13.72
C SER A 72 -35.10 -24.35 15.15
N HIS A 73 -34.26 -24.61 16.15
CA HIS A 73 -34.68 -24.64 17.55
C HIS A 73 -34.90 -23.26 18.17
N LYS A 74 -34.22 -22.22 17.66
CA LYS A 74 -34.44 -20.82 18.09
C LYS A 74 -35.74 -20.21 17.55
N ALA A 75 -36.30 -20.76 16.47
CA ALA A 75 -37.55 -20.28 15.88
C ALA A 75 -38.83 -20.80 16.57
N GLN A 76 -38.74 -21.75 17.51
CA GLN A 76 -39.91 -22.37 18.17
C GLN A 76 -40.17 -21.95 19.63
N VAL A 77 -39.39 -21.01 20.20
CA VAL A 77 -39.58 -20.53 21.58
C VAL A 77 -39.81 -19.03 21.60
N THR A 78 -40.95 -18.57 21.09
CA THR A 78 -41.52 -17.25 21.41
C THR A 78 -43.04 -17.28 21.34
N SER A 79 -43.70 -17.77 22.40
CA SER A 79 -45.13 -17.48 22.61
C SER A 79 -45.54 -17.56 24.07
N TRP A 80 -45.13 -16.60 24.91
CA TRP A 80 -45.73 -16.45 26.25
C TRP A 80 -45.85 -14.94 26.62
N HIS A 81 -47.09 -14.47 26.74
CA HIS A 81 -47.45 -13.24 27.45
C HIS A 81 -47.39 -13.49 28.98
N PRO A 82 -47.00 -12.47 29.77
CA PRO A 82 -47.95 -11.81 30.66
C PRO A 82 -47.65 -10.29 30.71
N GLY A 83 -48.48 -9.36 31.18
CA GLY A 83 -49.64 -9.37 32.05
C GLY A 83 -49.66 -7.99 32.71
N ARG A 84 -50.83 -7.32 32.69
CA ARG A 84 -51.04 -6.01 33.33
C ARG A 84 -50.72 -6.06 34.83
N GLY A 85 -50.03 -5.04 35.33
CA GLY A 85 -49.90 -4.76 36.75
C GLY A 85 -49.54 -3.30 36.96
N GLY A 86 -50.53 -2.45 37.22
CA GLY A 86 -50.32 -1.08 37.65
C GLY A 86 -49.98 -1.04 39.14
N VAL A 87 -49.02 -0.20 39.52
CA VAL A 87 -48.83 0.24 40.90
C VAL A 87 -48.44 1.72 40.88
N ALA A 88 -49.23 2.52 41.58
CA ALA A 88 -49.02 3.93 41.83
C ALA A 88 -47.78 4.15 42.71
N SER A 89 -46.88 5.05 42.30
CA SER A 89 -45.80 5.53 43.16
C SER A 89 -46.19 6.85 43.81
N ARG A 90 -45.99 6.86 45.13
CA ARG A 90 -46.34 7.91 46.10
C ARG A 90 -45.27 9.01 46.05
N ALA A 91 -45.72 10.26 45.97
CA ALA A 91 -44.87 11.44 46.07
C ALA A 91 -44.27 11.61 47.47
N SER A 92 -43.01 12.05 47.55
CA SER A 92 -42.36 12.81 48.64
C SER A 92 -40.92 13.20 48.22
N PRO A 93 -40.28 14.21 48.83
CA PRO A 93 -40.58 15.64 48.86
C PRO A 93 -39.53 16.47 48.10
N GLN A 94 -39.88 17.73 47.77
CA GLN A 94 -39.06 18.70 47.03
C GLN A 94 -37.64 18.85 47.64
N GLN A 95 -36.63 18.50 46.83
CA GLN A 95 -35.26 19.02 46.93
C GLN A 95 -35.17 20.28 46.07
N ASP A 96 -34.49 21.31 46.58
CA ASP A 96 -34.18 22.53 45.83
C ASP A 96 -33.42 22.18 44.54
N SER A 97 -34.07 22.43 43.40
CA SER A 97 -33.53 22.22 42.06
C SER A 97 -32.45 23.26 41.78
N GLY A 98 -31.20 22.84 41.64
CA GLY A 98 -30.08 23.71 41.26
C GLY A 98 -30.31 24.41 39.90
N ALA A 99 -29.59 25.50 39.63
CA ALA A 99 -29.70 26.30 38.40
C ALA A 99 -29.63 25.48 37.11
N GLU A 100 -28.93 24.34 37.12
CA GLU A 100 -28.84 23.39 36.00
C GLU A 100 -30.19 22.77 35.62
N ASP A 101 -31.10 22.52 36.56
CA ASP A 101 -32.43 21.95 36.27
C ASP A 101 -33.35 22.99 35.60
N TRP A 102 -33.15 24.28 35.88
CA TRP A 102 -33.87 25.35 35.20
C TRP A 102 -33.39 25.54 33.75
N LEU A 103 -32.08 25.44 33.52
CA LEU A 103 -31.51 25.53 32.17
C LEU A 103 -31.86 24.32 31.28
N ALA A 104 -32.21 23.19 31.89
CA ALA A 104 -32.57 21.93 31.22
C ALA A 104 -34.00 21.91 30.62
N LYS A 105 -34.83 22.92 30.85
CA LYS A 105 -36.25 22.89 30.47
C LYS A 105 -36.46 23.08 28.96
N SER A 106 -37.28 22.22 28.36
CA SER A 106 -37.64 22.25 26.94
C SER A 106 -38.55 23.42 26.59
N CYS A 107 -38.76 23.70 25.30
CA CYS A 107 -39.69 24.75 24.86
C CYS A 107 -41.12 24.51 25.37
N GLU A 108 -41.59 23.26 25.36
CA GLU A 108 -42.92 22.87 25.88
C GLU A 108 -43.01 23.01 27.41
N GLU A 109 -41.96 22.64 28.13
CA GLU A 109 -41.89 22.79 29.58
C GLU A 109 -41.87 24.26 29.98
N VAL A 110 -41.08 25.08 29.27
CA VAL A 110 -41.01 26.53 29.46
C VAL A 110 -42.34 27.17 29.09
N GLU A 111 -43.02 26.74 28.03
CA GLU A 111 -44.37 27.23 27.67
C GLU A 111 -45.37 26.96 28.81
N GLY A 112 -45.24 25.80 29.47
CA GLY A 112 -46.04 25.38 30.62
C GLY A 112 -45.73 26.10 31.94
N PHE A 113 -44.73 26.99 32.00
CA PHE A 113 -44.38 27.68 33.23
C PHE A 113 -45.48 28.60 33.74
N LYS A 114 -45.74 28.47 35.04
CA LYS A 114 -46.55 29.44 35.79
C LYS A 114 -45.73 30.71 36.03
N LYS A 115 -46.42 31.81 36.34
CA LYS A 115 -45.82 33.13 36.63
C LYS A 115 -44.70 33.11 37.67
N ALA A 116 -44.75 32.17 38.62
CA ALA A 116 -43.75 32.01 39.67
C ALA A 116 -42.44 31.34 39.19
N GLN A 117 -42.46 30.62 38.07
CA GLN A 117 -41.32 29.84 37.57
C GLN A 117 -40.48 30.62 36.54
N VAL A 118 -41.10 31.55 35.80
CA VAL A 118 -40.42 32.42 34.83
C VAL A 118 -39.25 33.22 35.44
N PRO A 119 -39.38 33.83 36.63
CA PRO A 119 -38.28 34.59 37.23
C PRO A 119 -37.06 33.72 37.55
N SER A 120 -37.26 32.51 38.10
CA SER A 120 -36.17 31.57 38.43
C SER A 120 -35.48 31.03 37.18
N TRP A 121 -36.24 30.79 36.10
CA TRP A 121 -35.65 30.41 34.82
C TRP A 121 -34.85 31.56 34.20
N ALA A 122 -35.39 32.78 34.19
CA ALA A 122 -34.70 33.95 33.65
C ALA A 122 -33.42 34.26 34.43
N GLU A 123 -33.45 34.12 35.75
CA GLU A 123 -32.27 34.22 36.62
C GLU A 123 -31.19 33.20 36.22
N ALA A 124 -31.56 31.93 36.09
CA ALA A 124 -30.62 30.89 35.67
C ALA A 124 -30.01 31.17 34.27
N VAL A 125 -30.81 31.64 33.31
CA VAL A 125 -30.34 32.01 31.95
C VAL A 125 -29.38 33.19 31.97
N LEU A 126 -29.64 34.19 32.82
CA LEU A 126 -28.78 35.37 32.93
C LEU A 126 -27.44 35.04 33.60
N ILE A 127 -27.46 34.20 34.64
CA ILE A 127 -26.23 33.67 35.27
C ILE A 127 -25.42 32.87 34.26
N ASP A 128 -26.06 31.99 33.49
CA ASP A 128 -25.43 31.22 32.41
C ASP A 128 -24.85 32.10 31.29
N GLY A 129 -25.49 33.25 31.04
CA GLY A 129 -25.04 34.26 30.10
C GLY A 129 -23.81 35.07 30.55
N GLY A 130 -23.25 34.77 31.74
CA GLY A 130 -22.03 35.37 32.27
C GLY A 130 -22.24 36.55 33.21
N LEU A 131 -23.46 36.79 33.68
CA LEU A 131 -23.74 37.76 34.75
C LEU A 131 -23.52 37.10 36.12
N GLU A 132 -23.00 37.86 37.08
CA GLU A 132 -22.78 37.36 38.45
C GLU A 132 -24.14 37.22 39.17
N ALA A 133 -24.29 36.22 40.06
CA ALA A 133 -25.58 35.88 40.65
C ALA A 133 -26.21 37.01 41.50
N ASP A 134 -25.37 37.94 41.99
CA ASP A 134 -25.73 39.14 42.75
C ASP A 134 -25.80 40.41 41.88
N ASP A 135 -25.68 40.28 40.55
CA ASP A 135 -25.73 41.42 39.63
C ASP A 135 -27.12 42.11 39.67
N GLU A 136 -27.09 43.43 39.87
CA GLU A 136 -28.30 44.28 39.93
C GLU A 136 -29.16 44.14 38.67
N PHE A 137 -28.56 43.86 37.53
CA PHE A 137 -29.27 43.64 36.26
C PHE A 137 -30.11 42.36 36.29
N ILE A 138 -29.68 41.31 36.97
CA ILE A 138 -30.48 40.08 37.14
C ILE A 138 -31.71 40.40 37.98
N GLN A 139 -31.52 41.02 39.15
CA GLN A 139 -32.64 41.33 40.06
C GLN A 139 -33.64 42.29 39.41
N ARG A 140 -33.17 43.30 38.67
CA ARG A 140 -34.04 44.21 37.90
C ARG A 140 -34.84 43.46 36.84
N THR A 141 -34.20 42.57 36.09
CA THR A 141 -34.85 41.79 35.02
C THR A 141 -35.88 40.81 35.57
N VAL A 142 -35.51 40.05 36.60
CA VAL A 142 -36.38 39.10 37.31
C VAL A 142 -37.57 39.81 37.95
N THR A 143 -37.36 40.99 38.54
CA THR A 143 -38.41 41.83 39.12
C THR A 143 -39.37 42.36 38.06
N ALA A 144 -38.85 42.84 36.92
CA ALA A 144 -39.67 43.33 35.81
C ALA A 144 -40.57 42.21 35.25
N LEU A 145 -40.01 41.02 35.00
CA LEU A 145 -40.78 39.86 34.52
C LEU A 145 -41.83 39.40 35.55
N ARG A 146 -41.51 39.46 36.84
CA ARG A 146 -42.43 39.13 37.93
C ARG A 146 -43.58 40.14 38.05
N GLN A 147 -43.29 41.44 38.00
CA GLN A 147 -44.29 42.52 38.09
C GLN A 147 -45.26 42.49 36.91
N GLN A 148 -44.77 42.19 35.71
CA GLN A 148 -45.61 42.04 34.52
C GLN A 148 -46.36 40.69 34.47
N GLY A 149 -46.10 39.79 35.43
CA GLY A 149 -46.80 38.53 35.55
C GLY A 149 -46.63 37.62 34.34
N VAL A 150 -45.44 37.62 33.73
CA VAL A 150 -45.10 36.85 32.53
C VAL A 150 -45.30 35.36 32.80
N THR A 151 -46.11 34.71 31.98
CA THR A 151 -46.24 33.25 31.92
C THR A 151 -45.24 32.67 30.92
N GLY A 152 -44.99 31.36 31.01
CA GLY A 152 -44.15 30.63 30.06
C GLY A 152 -44.47 30.91 28.59
N LYS A 153 -45.75 30.81 28.23
CA LYS A 153 -46.24 31.16 26.89
C LYS A 153 -45.89 32.60 26.47
N SER A 154 -46.14 33.58 27.33
CA SER A 154 -45.81 34.98 27.01
C SER A 154 -44.31 35.25 26.99
N LEU A 155 -43.52 34.55 27.81
CA LEU A 155 -42.06 34.64 27.82
C LEU A 155 -41.49 34.24 26.46
N LEU A 156 -41.97 33.14 25.89
CA LEU A 156 -41.53 32.68 24.58
C LEU A 156 -41.85 33.72 23.50
N GLU A 157 -42.95 34.48 23.61
CA GLU A 157 -43.33 35.53 22.65
C GLU A 157 -42.57 36.86 22.78
N LEU A 158 -41.66 36.98 23.76
CA LEU A 158 -40.84 38.17 23.95
C LEU A 158 -39.73 38.24 22.89
N THR A 159 -39.66 39.38 22.22
CA THR A 159 -38.56 39.76 21.33
C THR A 159 -37.64 40.73 22.04
N LEU A 160 -36.42 40.92 21.52
CA LEU A 160 -35.47 41.90 22.06
C LEU A 160 -36.12 43.29 22.20
N GLU A 161 -36.84 43.72 21.17
CA GLU A 161 -37.57 45.00 21.15
C GLU A 161 -38.62 45.10 22.27
N LYS A 162 -39.37 44.02 22.52
CA LYS A 162 -40.39 43.97 23.60
C LYS A 162 -39.74 43.98 24.98
N LEU A 163 -38.62 43.29 25.17
CA LEU A 163 -37.91 43.26 26.46
C LEU A 163 -37.35 44.64 26.80
N MET A 164 -36.83 45.37 25.81
CA MET A 164 -36.24 46.69 26.00
C MET A 164 -37.28 47.81 26.12
N ALA A 165 -38.47 47.64 25.55
CA ALA A 165 -39.55 48.63 25.62
C ALA A 165 -40.39 48.52 26.90
N ALA A 166 -41.20 49.54 27.17
CA ALA A 166 -42.23 49.46 28.21
C ALA A 166 -43.24 48.33 27.87
N PRO A 167 -43.68 47.54 28.86
CA PRO A 167 -43.55 47.77 30.30
C PRO A 167 -42.35 47.07 30.97
N TYR A 168 -41.48 46.38 30.22
CA TYR A 168 -40.39 45.57 30.77
C TYR A 168 -39.11 46.37 31.05
N ASN A 169 -38.72 47.28 30.14
CA ASN A 169 -37.55 48.15 30.27
C ASN A 169 -36.25 47.43 30.68
N ILE A 170 -36.04 46.20 30.17
CA ILE A 170 -34.87 45.38 30.48
C ILE A 170 -33.66 45.92 29.68
N PRO A 171 -32.49 46.14 30.31
CA PRO A 171 -31.29 46.61 29.61
C PRO A 171 -30.83 45.68 28.49
N GLY A 172 -30.17 46.24 27.47
CA GLY A 172 -29.79 45.52 26.25
C GLY A 172 -29.04 44.20 26.49
N GLY A 173 -28.04 44.17 27.38
CA GLY A 173 -27.29 42.94 27.68
C GLY A 173 -28.16 41.77 28.17
N PRO A 174 -28.88 41.91 29.30
CA PRO A 174 -29.84 40.90 29.76
C PRO A 174 -30.94 40.57 28.74
N ALA A 175 -31.46 41.58 28.03
CA ALA A 175 -32.50 41.38 27.02
C ALA A 175 -32.00 40.55 25.83
N GLU A 176 -30.77 40.78 25.38
CA GLU A 176 -30.09 40.01 24.32
C GLU A 176 -29.88 38.55 24.74
N LEU A 177 -29.40 38.32 25.97
CA LEU A 177 -29.19 36.97 26.52
C LEU A 177 -30.51 36.18 26.58
N LEU A 178 -31.57 36.78 27.13
CA LEU A 178 -32.89 36.14 27.20
C LEU A 178 -33.46 35.90 25.81
N THR A 179 -33.38 36.88 24.90
CA THR A 179 -33.90 36.73 23.52
C THR A 179 -33.16 35.62 22.78
N LYS A 180 -31.83 35.55 22.90
CA LYS A 180 -31.03 34.51 22.26
C LYS A 180 -31.42 33.13 22.77
N LYS A 181 -31.64 32.97 24.08
CA LYS A 181 -32.10 31.69 24.65
C LYS A 181 -33.52 31.34 24.21
N ILE A 182 -34.44 32.30 24.17
CA ILE A 182 -35.81 32.13 23.67
C ILE A 182 -35.81 31.72 22.19
N GLN A 183 -34.96 32.34 21.37
CA GLN A 183 -34.80 31.98 19.95
C GLN A 183 -34.26 30.56 19.79
N LEU A 184 -33.26 30.16 20.58
CA LEU A 184 -32.74 28.79 20.59
C LEU A 184 -33.79 27.75 21.03
N LEU A 185 -34.72 28.12 21.93
CA LEU A 185 -35.86 27.26 22.29
C LEU A 185 -36.92 27.17 21.18
N LYS A 186 -37.03 28.21 20.36
CA LYS A 186 -38.01 28.32 19.27
C LYS A 186 -37.52 27.80 17.92
N GLU A 187 -36.20 27.70 17.71
CA GLU A 187 -35.66 27.07 16.53
C GLU A 187 -36.23 25.63 16.48
N PRO A 188 -36.95 25.26 15.40
CA PRO A 188 -37.38 23.90 15.25
C PRO A 188 -36.13 23.04 15.27
N GLN A 189 -35.98 22.24 16.32
CA GLN A 189 -35.01 21.15 16.33
C GLN A 189 -35.32 20.37 15.06
N VAL A 190 -34.41 20.39 14.09
CA VAL A 190 -34.55 19.54 12.91
C VAL A 190 -34.55 18.12 13.46
N GLU A 191 -35.74 17.53 13.58
CA GLU A 191 -35.90 16.17 14.07
C GLU A 191 -35.24 15.26 13.05
N LEU A 192 -33.97 14.96 13.29
CA LEU A 192 -33.27 13.97 12.51
C LEU A 192 -33.98 12.63 12.73
N PRO A 193 -34.18 11.84 11.67
CA PRO A 193 -34.76 10.52 11.80
C PRO A 193 -33.99 9.71 12.84
N ARG A 194 -34.71 8.99 13.71
CA ARG A 194 -34.08 8.06 14.64
C ARG A 194 -33.31 7.01 13.85
N PHE A 195 -32.13 6.68 14.34
CA PHE A 195 -31.27 5.72 13.71
C PHE A 195 -31.89 4.32 13.73
N ASN A 196 -31.88 3.66 12.58
CA ASN A 196 -32.22 2.26 12.43
C ASN A 196 -31.22 1.64 11.47
N ALA A 197 -30.53 0.59 11.91
CA ALA A 197 -29.50 -0.07 11.12
C ALA A 197 -30.02 -0.62 9.77
N ALA A 198 -31.30 -0.99 9.70
CA ALA A 198 -31.93 -1.45 8.46
C ALA A 198 -32.06 -0.32 7.40
N ASP A 199 -32.11 0.93 7.84
CA ASP A 199 -32.32 2.09 6.98
C ASP A 199 -31.00 2.65 6.42
N LEU A 200 -29.86 2.22 6.97
CA LEU A 200 -28.53 2.70 6.59
C LEU A 200 -27.90 1.89 5.44
N SER A 201 -28.58 1.87 4.31
CA SER A 201 -28.15 1.15 3.09
C SER A 201 -26.80 1.64 2.52
N ASP A 202 -26.35 2.83 2.90
CA ASP A 202 -25.10 3.46 2.45
C ASP A 202 -23.94 3.31 3.46
N LEU A 203 -24.07 2.49 4.51
CA LEU A 203 -23.04 2.34 5.55
C LEU A 203 -21.65 2.01 4.96
N GLU A 204 -21.58 1.14 3.96
CA GLU A 204 -20.31 0.83 3.28
C GLU A 204 -19.74 2.05 2.55
N ASP A 205 -20.57 2.85 1.89
CA ASP A 205 -20.17 4.10 1.22
C ASP A 205 -19.58 5.10 2.23
N ARG A 206 -20.19 5.22 3.41
CA ARG A 206 -19.74 6.09 4.50
C ARG A 206 -18.37 5.72 5.05
N PHE A 207 -18.01 4.43 5.07
CA PHE A 207 -16.66 3.99 5.47
C PHE A 207 -15.64 4.17 4.36
N LEU A 208 -16.04 3.86 3.13
CA LEU A 208 -15.09 3.62 2.06
C LEU A 208 -14.92 4.86 1.19
N ASN A 209 -16.00 5.48 0.74
CA ASN A 209 -15.95 6.54 -0.27
C ASN A 209 -15.87 7.94 0.35
N ARG A 210 -16.33 8.11 1.59
CA ARG A 210 -16.21 9.37 2.33
C ARG A 210 -14.85 9.54 3.03
N ARG A 211 -14.15 8.45 3.35
CA ARG A 211 -12.97 8.47 4.25
C ARG A 211 -11.66 8.01 3.62
N ILE A 212 -11.74 7.25 2.53
CA ILE A 212 -10.55 6.78 1.82
C ILE A 212 -10.47 7.55 0.51
N ASN A 213 -9.35 8.27 0.32
CA ASN A 213 -9.14 9.12 -0.86
C ASN A 213 -9.25 8.37 -2.19
N ASN A 214 -9.04 7.05 -2.21
CA ASN A 214 -9.29 6.22 -3.38
C ASN A 214 -10.72 5.63 -3.35
N LYS A 215 -11.58 6.14 -4.24
CA LYS A 215 -12.98 5.69 -4.38
C LYS A 215 -13.13 4.43 -5.24
N ASN A 216 -12.13 4.11 -6.05
CA ASN A 216 -12.20 2.98 -6.97
C ASN A 216 -11.75 1.69 -6.30
N GLU A 217 -12.58 0.64 -6.40
CA GLU A 217 -12.15 -0.73 -6.10
C GLU A 217 -11.24 -1.25 -7.19
N ARG A 218 -10.11 -1.83 -6.79
CA ARG A 218 -9.07 -2.25 -7.72
C ARG A 218 -8.56 -3.63 -7.36
N PRO A 219 -8.28 -4.49 -8.35
CA PRO A 219 -7.69 -5.79 -8.09
C PRO A 219 -6.36 -5.65 -7.34
N PHE A 220 -6.16 -6.47 -6.32
CA PHE A 220 -4.99 -6.44 -5.44
C PHE A 220 -4.23 -7.79 -5.43
N GLU A 221 -4.35 -8.57 -6.51
CA GLU A 221 -3.99 -10.00 -6.55
C GLU A 221 -2.53 -10.36 -6.20
N GLU A 222 -1.51 -9.64 -6.71
CA GLU A 222 -0.10 -9.91 -6.34
C GLU A 222 0.22 -9.51 -4.89
N ARG A 223 -0.72 -8.81 -4.25
CA ARG A 223 -0.55 -8.23 -2.93
C ARG A 223 -1.44 -8.91 -1.89
N GLU A 224 -2.15 -9.97 -2.25
CA GLU A 224 -2.91 -10.79 -1.30
C GLU A 224 -2.01 -11.31 -0.18
N ALA A 225 -0.77 -11.74 -0.49
CA ALA A 225 0.18 -12.13 0.55
C ALA A 225 0.51 -10.99 1.55
N VAL A 226 0.48 -9.73 1.10
CA VAL A 226 0.65 -8.57 1.99
C VAL A 226 -0.62 -8.35 2.81
N VAL A 227 -1.80 -8.51 2.20
CA VAL A 227 -3.10 -8.42 2.89
C VAL A 227 -3.19 -9.48 3.98
N GLU A 228 -2.97 -10.75 3.64
CA GLU A 228 -2.96 -11.90 4.55
C GLU A 228 -1.99 -11.65 5.71
N SER A 229 -0.75 -11.22 5.42
CA SER A 229 0.25 -10.92 6.44
C SER A 229 -0.16 -9.75 7.36
N VAL A 230 -0.83 -8.72 6.82
CA VAL A 230 -1.34 -7.62 7.63
C VAL A 230 -2.50 -8.08 8.51
N VAL A 231 -3.44 -8.83 7.96
CA VAL A 231 -4.60 -9.37 8.70
C VAL A 231 -4.13 -10.27 9.84
N GLU A 232 -3.23 -11.23 9.56
CA GLU A 232 -2.70 -12.15 10.57
C GLU A 232 -2.02 -11.39 11.73
N GLN A 233 -1.17 -10.41 11.41
CA GLN A 233 -0.49 -9.59 12.43
C GLN A 233 -1.47 -8.71 13.22
N MET A 234 -2.51 -8.17 12.58
CA MET A 234 -3.54 -7.41 13.28
C MET A 234 -4.34 -8.28 14.25
N GLU A 235 -4.76 -9.47 13.83
CA GLU A 235 -5.44 -10.44 14.69
C GLU A 235 -4.53 -10.92 15.84
N GLU A 236 -3.22 -11.04 15.60
CA GLU A 236 -2.24 -11.31 16.65
C GLU A 236 -2.15 -10.16 17.66
N ILE A 237 -2.11 -8.91 17.19
CA ILE A 237 -2.09 -7.71 18.06
C ILE A 237 -3.35 -7.68 18.94
N GLN A 238 -4.51 -8.00 18.40
CA GLN A 238 -5.78 -8.00 19.14
C GLN A 238 -5.86 -9.12 20.18
N ARG A 239 -5.28 -10.30 19.87
CA ARG A 239 -5.23 -11.44 20.82
C ARG A 239 -4.20 -11.23 21.93
N LYS A 240 -3.07 -10.59 21.64
CA LYS A 240 -1.99 -10.40 22.61
C LYS A 240 -2.26 -9.18 23.47
N GLN A 241 -2.47 -9.39 24.76
CA GLN A 241 -2.42 -8.31 25.74
C GLN A 241 -0.97 -7.84 25.88
N THR A 242 -0.63 -6.74 25.19
CA THR A 242 0.67 -6.08 25.30
C THR A 242 0.60 -4.91 26.26
N ASN A 243 1.66 -4.69 27.05
CA ASN A 243 1.75 -3.58 28.02
C ASN A 243 1.75 -2.17 27.38
N LYS A 244 1.74 -2.09 26.04
CA LYS A 244 1.71 -0.86 25.25
C LYS A 244 0.78 -1.04 24.05
N PRO A 245 0.11 0.02 23.57
CA PRO A 245 -0.57 0.00 22.28
C PRO A 245 0.41 -0.42 21.18
N THR A 246 -0.07 -1.22 20.23
CA THR A 246 0.75 -1.71 19.11
C THR A 246 0.17 -1.24 17.79
N VAL A 247 0.98 -0.58 16.97
CA VAL A 247 0.63 -0.21 15.59
C VAL A 247 1.42 -1.05 14.61
N LEU A 248 0.73 -1.62 13.63
CA LEU A 248 1.33 -2.21 12.45
C LEU A 248 1.49 -1.12 11.38
N ALA A 249 2.72 -0.85 10.98
CA ALA A 249 3.04 0.27 10.11
C ALA A 249 3.65 -0.19 8.79
N LEU A 250 3.04 0.23 7.69
CA LEU A 250 3.47 -0.05 6.33
C LEU A 250 4.11 1.18 5.71
N TYR A 251 5.34 1.02 5.25
CA TYR A 251 6.11 2.08 4.63
C TYR A 251 6.42 1.71 3.19
N SER A 252 5.99 2.55 2.25
CA SER A 252 6.26 2.31 0.82
C SER A 252 6.30 3.62 0.05
N PRO A 253 7.10 3.71 -1.03
CA PRO A 253 7.19 4.90 -1.88
C PRO A 253 5.84 5.43 -2.36
N ARG A 254 5.83 6.68 -2.79
CA ARG A 254 4.62 7.33 -3.32
C ARG A 254 4.09 6.62 -4.57
N GLY A 255 2.77 6.43 -4.66
CA GLY A 255 2.11 5.80 -5.81
C GLY A 255 2.18 4.28 -5.87
N THR A 256 2.75 3.62 -4.85
CA THR A 256 2.73 2.15 -4.71
C THR A 256 1.36 1.58 -4.32
N GLY A 257 0.31 2.38 -4.16
CA GLY A 257 -1.06 1.88 -3.90
C GLY A 257 -1.39 1.57 -2.44
N LYS A 258 -0.78 2.28 -1.49
CA LYS A 258 -1.07 2.17 -0.03
C LYS A 258 -2.54 2.44 0.30
N THR A 259 -3.13 3.52 -0.23
CA THR A 259 -4.55 3.84 -0.03
C THR A 259 -5.47 2.74 -0.58
N SER A 260 -5.09 2.10 -1.70
CA SER A 260 -5.82 0.95 -2.23
C SER A 260 -5.74 -0.26 -1.31
N LEU A 261 -4.59 -0.49 -0.65
CA LEU A 261 -4.46 -1.52 0.39
C LEU A 261 -5.39 -1.24 1.57
N ILE A 262 -5.44 -0.01 2.08
CA ILE A 262 -6.36 0.36 3.17
C ILE A 262 -7.81 0.08 2.77
N ARG A 263 -8.21 0.46 1.56
CA ARG A 263 -9.56 0.16 1.03
C ARG A 263 -9.83 -1.34 0.96
N HIS A 264 -8.85 -2.12 0.54
CA HIS A 264 -8.97 -3.56 0.45
C HIS A 264 -9.08 -4.20 1.84
N LEU A 265 -8.20 -3.83 2.78
CA LEU A 265 -8.25 -4.24 4.19
C LEU A 265 -9.59 -3.89 4.82
N ALA A 266 -10.15 -2.72 4.55
CA ALA A 266 -11.47 -2.34 5.07
C ALA A 266 -12.60 -3.26 4.56
N LYS A 267 -12.37 -4.01 3.48
CA LYS A 267 -13.34 -4.90 2.84
C LYS A 267 -13.20 -6.37 3.18
N VAL A 268 -12.03 -6.81 3.62
CA VAL A 268 -11.76 -8.22 3.93
C VAL A 268 -12.79 -8.79 4.90
N SER A 269 -13.15 -10.06 4.71
CA SER A 269 -14.17 -10.74 5.51
C SER A 269 -13.83 -10.76 7.01
N ASN A 270 -12.54 -10.85 7.34
CA ASN A 270 -12.06 -10.87 8.72
C ASN A 270 -12.47 -9.62 9.51
N PHE A 271 -12.62 -8.47 8.84
CA PHE A 271 -13.00 -7.21 9.47
C PHE A 271 -14.45 -6.80 9.16
N SER A 272 -15.24 -7.72 8.59
CA SER A 272 -16.63 -7.45 8.19
C SER A 272 -17.52 -7.11 9.38
N GLU A 273 -17.39 -7.79 10.52
CA GLU A 273 -18.13 -7.48 11.74
C GLU A 273 -17.77 -6.08 12.26
N SER A 274 -16.47 -5.77 12.35
CA SER A 274 -15.99 -4.46 12.78
C SER A 274 -16.49 -3.33 11.88
N ARG A 275 -16.57 -3.57 10.56
CA ARG A 275 -17.18 -2.64 9.60
C ARG A 275 -18.69 -2.48 9.84
N ARG A 276 -19.43 -3.60 9.90
CA ARG A 276 -20.91 -3.59 10.08
C ARG A 276 -21.35 -2.94 11.38
N CYS A 277 -20.55 -3.04 12.42
CA CYS A 277 -20.87 -2.56 13.77
C CYS A 277 -20.27 -1.20 14.11
N GLY A 278 -19.72 -0.44 13.15
CA GLY A 278 -19.18 0.88 13.45
C GLY A 278 -17.82 0.89 14.19
N ARG A 279 -17.15 -0.26 14.29
CA ARG A 279 -15.89 -0.48 15.02
C ARG A 279 -14.63 -0.34 14.19
N LEU A 280 -14.76 -0.14 12.89
CA LEU A 280 -13.66 0.17 11.99
C LEU A 280 -13.53 1.68 11.80
N LEU A 281 -12.54 2.29 12.45
CA LEU A 281 -12.19 3.69 12.28
C LEU A 281 -11.18 3.83 11.14
N VAL A 282 -11.54 4.54 10.07
CA VAL A 282 -10.63 4.88 8.97
C VAL A 282 -10.47 6.39 8.91
N PHE A 283 -9.22 6.84 8.90
CA PHE A 283 -8.89 8.27 9.00
C PHE A 283 -7.66 8.60 8.15
N ASP A 284 -7.77 9.63 7.30
CA ASP A 284 -6.64 10.19 6.56
C ASP A 284 -6.01 11.31 7.38
N ALA A 285 -4.69 11.25 7.59
CA ALA A 285 -3.92 12.26 8.32
C ALA A 285 -4.13 13.70 7.82
N LEU A 286 -4.45 13.91 6.53
CA LEU A 286 -4.79 15.23 5.98
C LEU A 286 -6.02 15.88 6.64
N THR A 287 -6.86 15.08 7.29
CA THR A 287 -8.07 15.55 7.95
C THR A 287 -7.77 16.35 9.22
N ILE A 288 -6.60 16.15 9.86
CA ILE A 288 -6.13 17.03 10.94
C ILE A 288 -5.37 18.21 10.33
N PRO A 289 -5.88 19.46 10.43
CA PRO A 289 -5.13 20.63 10.01
C PRO A 289 -3.79 20.71 10.74
N PRO A 290 -2.68 21.06 10.06
CA PRO A 290 -1.36 21.12 10.69
C PRO A 290 -1.28 22.05 11.92
N THR A 291 -2.14 23.07 11.98
CA THR A 291 -2.25 23.99 13.12
C THR A 291 -2.77 23.31 14.39
N LEU A 292 -3.56 22.24 14.26
CA LEU A 292 -4.14 21.50 15.39
C LEU A 292 -3.23 20.39 15.91
N LEU A 293 -2.20 19.98 15.16
CA LEU A 293 -1.24 18.95 15.62
C LEU A 293 -0.38 19.40 16.81
N ARG A 294 -0.46 20.68 17.20
CA ARG A 294 0.17 21.24 18.42
C ARG A 294 -0.74 21.19 19.65
N LYS A 295 -2.01 20.79 19.48
CA LYS A 295 -2.97 20.66 20.59
C LYS A 295 -2.65 19.42 21.42
N ASP A 296 -3.30 19.34 22.57
CA ASP A 296 -3.17 18.21 23.48
C ASP A 296 -3.49 16.87 22.76
N PRO A 297 -2.60 15.86 22.83
CA PRO A 297 -2.81 14.60 22.13
C PRO A 297 -4.07 13.83 22.57
N ASP A 298 -4.44 13.91 23.85
CA ASP A 298 -5.62 13.21 24.37
C ASP A 298 -6.91 13.87 23.85
N LEU A 299 -6.90 15.19 23.72
CA LEU A 299 -7.94 15.93 23.02
C LEU A 299 -8.04 15.52 21.55
N LEU A 300 -6.91 15.38 20.83
CA LEU A 300 -6.91 14.95 19.43
C LEU A 300 -7.46 13.52 19.26
N VAL A 301 -7.13 12.59 20.16
CA VAL A 301 -7.69 11.23 20.18
C VAL A 301 -9.21 11.28 20.34
N SER A 302 -9.70 12.09 21.29
CA SER A 302 -11.14 12.29 21.50
C SER A 302 -11.81 12.86 20.25
N ALA A 303 -11.19 13.86 19.60
CA ALA A 303 -11.70 14.45 18.37
C ALA A 303 -11.73 13.45 17.20
N ILE A 304 -10.72 12.57 17.06
CA ILE A 304 -10.69 11.51 16.04
C ILE A 304 -11.88 10.54 16.21
N ILE A 305 -12.15 10.12 17.46
CA ILE A 305 -13.26 9.22 17.77
C ILE A 305 -14.61 9.88 17.51
N LEU A 306 -14.79 11.13 17.96
CA LEU A 306 -16.02 11.88 17.74
C LEU A 306 -16.25 12.18 16.26
N TRP A 307 -15.19 12.54 15.53
CA TRP A 307 -15.24 12.74 14.09
C TRP A 307 -15.73 11.48 13.39
N HIS A 308 -15.19 10.32 13.77
CA HIS A 308 -15.62 9.02 13.25
C HIS A 308 -17.13 8.78 13.46
N LEU A 309 -17.66 9.08 14.66
CA LEU A 309 -19.10 8.94 14.97
C LEU A 309 -19.95 9.91 14.12
N CYS A 310 -19.56 11.18 14.04
CA CYS A 310 -20.22 12.17 13.17
C CYS A 310 -20.28 11.72 11.71
N GLN A 311 -19.23 11.07 11.21
CA GLN A 311 -19.21 10.57 9.83
C GLN A 311 -20.08 9.32 9.61
N ILE A 312 -20.26 8.45 10.62
CA ILE A 312 -21.14 7.27 10.48
C ILE A 312 -22.60 7.71 10.53
N PHE A 313 -22.94 8.46 11.57
CA PHE A 313 -24.33 8.77 11.93
C PHE A 313 -24.84 10.08 11.33
N ASP A 314 -24.10 10.69 10.41
CA ASP A 314 -24.47 11.89 9.68
C ASP A 314 -25.92 11.83 9.17
N GLY A 315 -26.76 12.75 9.68
CA GLY A 315 -28.17 12.88 9.33
C GLY A 315 -29.13 12.08 10.21
N TYR A 316 -28.67 11.45 11.29
CA TYR A 316 -29.49 10.61 12.17
C TYR A 316 -29.39 11.01 13.63
N SER A 317 -30.43 10.68 14.40
CA SER A 317 -30.41 10.74 15.86
C SER A 317 -30.23 9.35 16.47
N VAL A 318 -29.22 9.16 17.32
CA VAL A 318 -28.82 7.85 17.86
C VAL A 318 -29.00 7.82 19.37
N GLU A 319 -29.48 6.69 19.89
CA GLU A 319 -29.57 6.46 21.34
C GLU A 319 -28.17 6.43 21.97
N VAL A 320 -28.01 7.19 23.06
CA VAL A 320 -26.80 7.22 23.88
C VAL A 320 -27.13 6.64 25.25
N SER A 321 -26.15 6.07 25.95
CA SER A 321 -26.38 5.21 27.11
C SER A 321 -27.09 5.87 28.31
N GLN A 322 -27.21 7.20 28.35
CA GLN A 322 -27.89 7.97 29.40
C GLN A 322 -28.32 9.35 28.88
N GLY A 323 -29.44 9.42 28.16
CA GLY A 323 -29.99 10.69 27.67
C GLY A 323 -30.95 10.50 26.49
N PRO A 324 -31.57 11.58 26.00
CA PRO A 324 -32.34 11.52 24.76
C PRO A 324 -31.44 11.25 23.55
N PRO A 325 -32.01 10.75 22.44
CA PRO A 325 -31.29 10.53 21.20
C PRO A 325 -30.53 11.79 20.75
N ILE A 326 -29.25 11.62 20.40
CA ILE A 326 -28.37 12.72 19.97
C ILE A 326 -28.29 12.74 18.45
N GLY A 327 -28.57 13.91 17.87
CA GLY A 327 -28.40 14.15 16.44
C GLY A 327 -26.93 14.26 16.03
N PHE A 328 -26.51 13.46 15.06
CA PHE A 328 -25.17 13.52 14.48
C PHE A 328 -25.19 14.16 13.10
N GLN A 329 -24.25 15.06 12.85
CA GLN A 329 -24.03 15.69 11.55
C GLN A 329 -22.54 15.68 11.21
N THR A 330 -22.23 15.57 9.92
CA THR A 330 -20.87 15.71 9.40
C THR A 330 -20.27 17.04 9.88
N THR A 331 -19.23 16.95 10.69
CA THR A 331 -18.57 18.10 11.30
C THR A 331 -17.11 18.15 10.89
N ARG A 332 -16.56 19.35 10.68
CA ARG A 332 -15.12 19.50 10.39
C ARG A 332 -14.32 19.14 11.64
N PHE A 333 -13.13 18.57 11.43
CA PHE A 333 -12.27 18.17 12.54
C PHE A 333 -11.92 19.35 13.48
N SER A 334 -11.70 20.55 12.91
CA SER A 334 -11.45 21.78 13.68
C SER A 334 -12.58 22.14 14.64
N ASP A 335 -13.82 21.93 14.22
CA ASP A 335 -14.98 22.36 14.99
C ASP A 335 -15.18 21.43 16.20
N LEU A 336 -14.87 20.13 16.04
CA LEU A 336 -14.85 19.16 17.14
C LEU A 336 -13.77 19.47 18.18
N VAL A 337 -12.57 19.87 17.72
CA VAL A 337 -11.51 20.33 18.62
C VAL A 337 -11.98 21.56 19.40
N ASN A 338 -12.61 22.53 18.75
CA ASN A 338 -13.15 23.72 19.43
C ASN A 338 -14.25 23.37 20.44
N ILE A 339 -15.14 22.42 20.12
CA ILE A 339 -16.18 21.94 21.04
C ILE A 339 -15.57 21.34 22.30
N LEU A 340 -14.53 20.50 22.14
CA LEU A 340 -13.82 19.84 23.24
C LEU A 340 -13.02 20.82 24.11
N GLU A 341 -12.48 21.90 23.52
CA GLU A 341 -11.72 22.93 24.26
C GLU A 341 -12.63 23.92 25.01
N SER A 342 -13.83 24.16 24.50
CA SER A 342 -14.74 25.18 25.03
C SER A 342 -15.31 24.78 26.38
N SER A 343 -14.99 25.57 27.40
CA SER A 343 -15.36 25.34 28.81
C SER A 343 -16.54 26.18 29.31
N ARG A 344 -17.11 27.09 28.49
CA ARG A 344 -17.92 28.23 29.01
C ARG A 344 -19.19 28.63 28.23
N SER A 345 -19.84 27.72 27.52
CA SER A 345 -21.19 28.00 27.00
C SER A 345 -22.12 26.81 27.22
N SER A 346 -23.33 27.07 27.72
CA SER A 346 -24.37 26.06 27.87
C SER A 346 -25.05 25.85 26.52
N PRO A 347 -24.74 24.74 25.83
CA PRO A 347 -25.34 24.45 24.54
C PRO A 347 -26.83 24.10 24.74
N ALA A 348 -27.60 24.07 23.66
CA ALA A 348 -29.00 23.64 23.73
C ALA A 348 -29.09 22.25 24.39
N VAL A 349 -30.04 22.10 25.32
CA VAL A 349 -30.33 20.84 26.01
C VAL A 349 -30.63 19.79 24.94
N ASN A 350 -29.93 18.65 24.99
CA ASN A 350 -30.02 17.54 24.03
C ASN A 350 -29.28 17.75 22.68
N SER A 351 -28.38 18.72 22.58
CA SER A 351 -27.51 18.87 21.41
C SER A 351 -26.27 17.95 21.47
N PHE A 352 -25.69 17.67 20.30
CA PHE A 352 -24.42 16.96 20.17
C PHE A 352 -23.30 17.62 20.99
N GLU A 353 -23.22 18.96 20.97
CA GLU A 353 -22.24 19.74 21.73
C GLU A 353 -22.39 19.52 23.25
N ALA A 354 -23.64 19.50 23.74
CA ALA A 354 -23.93 19.19 25.15
C ALA A 354 -23.47 17.79 25.52
N TRP A 355 -23.80 16.80 24.68
CA TRP A 355 -23.40 15.41 24.91
C TRP A 355 -21.89 15.24 24.93
N VAL A 356 -21.16 15.84 23.97
CA VAL A 356 -19.69 15.80 23.93
C VAL A 356 -19.10 16.41 25.20
N ARG A 357 -19.59 17.58 25.63
CA ARG A 357 -19.09 18.25 26.83
C ARG A 357 -19.43 17.53 28.12
N LEU A 358 -20.51 16.77 28.18
CA LEU A 358 -20.89 16.04 29.40
C LEU A 358 -20.23 14.66 29.48
N ARG A 359 -20.06 13.99 28.33
CA ARG A 359 -19.75 12.55 28.29
C ARG A 359 -18.47 12.18 27.55
N CYS A 360 -17.85 13.11 26.81
CA CYS A 360 -16.70 12.82 25.95
C CYS A 360 -15.49 13.73 26.20
N ARG A 361 -15.38 14.37 27.38
CA ARG A 361 -14.30 15.35 27.68
C ARG A 361 -12.90 14.77 27.69
N ILE A 362 -12.77 13.48 28.02
CA ILE A 362 -11.49 12.78 28.07
C ILE A 362 -11.52 11.60 27.11
N LYS A 363 -10.34 11.18 26.63
CA LYS A 363 -10.22 10.14 25.60
C LYS A 363 -10.83 8.81 26.02
N GLU A 364 -10.72 8.42 27.29
CA GLU A 364 -11.30 7.19 27.81
C GLU A 364 -12.83 7.23 27.71
N ALA A 365 -13.42 8.37 28.05
CA ALA A 365 -14.85 8.59 27.98
C ALA A 365 -15.34 8.67 26.52
N ALA A 366 -14.58 9.34 25.64
CA ALA A 366 -14.87 9.35 24.21
C ALA A 366 -14.82 7.94 23.59
N PHE A 367 -13.84 7.13 24.00
CA PHE A 367 -13.74 5.73 23.57
C PHE A 367 -14.89 4.89 24.12
N GLU A 368 -15.24 5.03 25.40
CA GLU A 368 -16.40 4.36 26.00
C GLU A 368 -17.70 4.75 25.29
N GLN A 369 -17.88 6.03 24.95
CA GLN A 369 -19.04 6.47 24.19
C GLN A 369 -19.05 5.90 22.77
N TRP A 370 -17.90 5.77 22.10
CA TRP A 370 -17.83 4.99 20.86
C TRP A 370 -18.27 3.54 21.09
N LEU A 371 -17.88 2.92 22.20
CA LEU A 371 -18.37 1.60 22.61
C LEU A 371 -19.89 1.53 22.74
N LEU A 372 -20.47 2.44 23.50
CA LEU A 372 -21.88 2.40 23.85
C LEU A 372 -22.78 2.80 22.68
N VAL A 373 -22.43 3.85 21.94
CA VAL A 373 -23.24 4.36 20.82
C VAL A 373 -23.36 3.33 19.70
N THR A 374 -22.26 2.67 19.31
CA THR A 374 -22.35 1.67 18.24
C THR A 374 -22.94 0.35 18.73
N ALA A 375 -22.85 0.03 20.03
CA ALA A 375 -23.57 -1.10 20.61
C ALA A 375 -25.08 -0.86 20.53
N ALA A 376 -25.55 0.33 20.91
CA ALA A 376 -26.97 0.69 20.80
C ALA A 376 -27.45 0.75 19.34
N ALA A 377 -26.66 1.38 18.45
CA ALA A 377 -27.05 1.58 17.07
C ALA A 377 -27.02 0.29 16.22
N PHE A 378 -25.97 -0.52 16.38
CA PHE A 378 -25.70 -1.66 15.49
C PHE A 378 -25.76 -3.02 16.19
N ASN A 379 -26.18 -3.09 17.46
CA ASN A 379 -26.09 -4.30 18.29
C ASN A 379 -24.68 -4.88 18.35
N ALA A 380 -23.66 -4.01 18.35
CA ALA A 380 -22.25 -4.42 18.41
C ALA A 380 -21.96 -5.18 19.71
N THR A 381 -21.45 -6.41 19.61
CA THR A 381 -21.06 -7.19 20.79
C THR A 381 -19.77 -6.63 21.43
N PRO A 382 -19.55 -6.83 22.74
CA PRO A 382 -18.28 -6.48 23.38
C PRO A 382 -17.07 -7.23 22.80
N ALA A 383 -17.30 -8.39 22.17
CA ALA A 383 -16.26 -9.19 21.52
C ALA A 383 -15.88 -8.67 20.12
N CYS A 384 -16.69 -7.78 19.53
CA CYS A 384 -16.42 -7.22 18.21
C CYS A 384 -15.08 -6.45 18.23
N PRO A 385 -14.11 -6.80 17.35
CA PRO A 385 -12.82 -6.14 17.35
C PRO A 385 -12.93 -4.66 16.96
N CYS A 386 -12.22 -3.80 17.68
CA CYS A 386 -12.05 -2.39 17.34
C CYS A 386 -10.77 -2.21 16.51
N LEU A 387 -10.89 -1.47 15.41
CA LEU A 387 -9.83 -1.31 14.42
C LEU A 387 -9.63 0.18 14.08
N LEU A 388 -8.38 0.58 13.85
CA LEU A 388 -8.01 1.91 13.38
C LEU A 388 -7.07 1.80 12.17
N PHE A 389 -7.46 2.38 11.05
CA PHE A 389 -6.67 2.52 9.83
C PHE A 389 -6.31 3.99 9.59
N LEU A 390 -5.02 4.28 9.60
CA LEU A 390 -4.45 5.61 9.34
C LEU A 390 -3.79 5.65 7.97
N ASP A 391 -4.28 6.50 7.07
CA ASP A 391 -3.61 6.81 5.80
C ASP A 391 -2.73 8.06 5.92
N GLN A 392 -1.72 8.17 5.04
CA GLN A 392 -0.76 9.28 4.97
C GLN A 392 -0.06 9.60 6.30
N ALA A 393 0.34 8.58 7.03
CA ALA A 393 0.95 8.70 8.35
C ALA A 393 2.18 9.65 8.39
N GLU A 394 2.89 9.83 7.27
CA GLU A 394 4.02 10.76 7.13
C GLU A 394 3.69 12.21 7.55
N LEU A 395 2.43 12.64 7.40
CA LEU A 395 1.99 14.00 7.72
C LEU A 395 1.98 14.27 9.22
N ILE A 396 1.79 13.22 10.03
CA ILE A 396 1.81 13.28 11.49
C ILE A 396 3.22 12.99 11.99
N VAL A 397 3.90 11.99 11.40
CA VAL A 397 5.27 11.58 11.77
C VAL A 397 6.27 12.72 11.59
N ASN A 398 6.13 13.51 10.53
CA ASN A 398 7.11 14.56 10.22
C ASN A 398 6.98 15.82 11.09
N ARG A 399 5.96 15.92 11.94
CA ARG A 399 5.76 17.05 12.83
C ARG A 399 6.41 16.77 14.18
N LYS A 400 7.34 17.65 14.57
CA LYS A 400 7.82 17.73 15.94
C LYS A 400 6.92 18.66 16.74
N VAL A 401 6.72 18.33 18.01
CA VAL A 401 6.15 19.27 18.98
C VAL A 401 7.26 20.29 19.27
N ASP A 402 7.19 21.47 18.67
CA ASP A 402 8.12 22.55 19.00
C ASP A 402 7.81 23.07 20.41
N GLU A 403 8.87 23.13 21.23
CA GLU A 403 9.08 23.97 22.42
C GLU A 403 7.96 24.04 23.47
N LEU A 404 7.94 23.12 24.44
CA LEU A 404 7.47 23.45 25.81
C LEU A 404 7.99 22.55 26.95
N SER A 405 8.93 21.62 26.71
CA SER A 405 9.58 20.93 27.84
C SER A 405 11.02 20.52 27.54
N GLN A 406 11.97 21.33 28.00
CA GLN A 406 13.40 21.03 27.98
C GLN A 406 13.79 19.80 28.83
N HIS A 407 12.87 19.09 29.50
CA HIS A 407 13.20 18.07 30.51
C HIS A 407 12.55 16.69 30.33
N ARG A 408 11.88 16.38 29.21
CA ARG A 408 11.50 15.00 28.85
C ARG A 408 11.67 14.83 27.35
N GLY A 409 12.34 13.76 26.92
CA GLY A 409 12.70 13.51 25.51
C GLY A 409 11.57 13.86 24.54
N GLN A 410 11.90 14.56 23.45
CA GLN A 410 10.95 15.02 22.45
C GLN A 410 10.25 13.81 21.82
N LYS A 411 8.98 13.59 22.16
CA LYS A 411 8.16 12.52 21.58
C LYS A 411 7.55 13.00 20.27
N SER A 412 7.39 12.11 19.28
CA SER A 412 6.71 12.47 18.04
C SER A 412 5.20 12.60 18.26
N VAL A 413 4.55 13.49 17.50
CA VAL A 413 3.08 13.67 17.53
C VAL A 413 2.38 12.35 17.20
N PHE A 414 2.94 11.58 16.26
CA PHE A 414 2.45 10.25 15.91
C PHE A 414 2.40 9.30 17.11
N THR A 415 3.48 9.23 17.90
CA THR A 415 3.51 8.42 19.13
C THR A 415 2.48 8.90 20.12
N GLN A 416 2.40 10.20 20.35
CA GLN A 416 1.49 10.76 21.36
C GLN A 416 0.03 10.44 21.03
N ILE A 417 -0.40 10.63 19.77
CA ILE A 417 -1.76 10.30 19.33
C ILE A 417 -2.01 8.79 19.43
N LEU A 418 -1.17 7.96 18.81
CA LEU A 418 -1.44 6.51 18.74
C LEU A 418 -1.28 5.78 20.08
N SER A 419 -0.44 6.29 20.99
CA SER A 419 -0.35 5.74 22.34
C SER A 419 -1.50 6.17 23.25
N GLY A 420 -2.30 7.16 22.85
CA GLY A 420 -3.52 7.56 23.54
C GLY A 420 -4.69 6.59 23.33
N PHE A 421 -4.62 5.71 22.33
CA PHE A 421 -5.64 4.69 22.12
C PHE A 421 -5.49 3.49 23.08
N PRO A 422 -6.58 2.78 23.41
CA PRO A 422 -6.54 1.63 24.32
C PRO A 422 -5.64 0.48 23.86
N GLN A 423 -5.10 -0.25 24.85
CA GLN A 423 -4.40 -1.51 24.61
C GLN A 423 -5.38 -2.55 24.04
N GLY A 424 -4.99 -3.24 22.97
CA GLY A 424 -5.86 -4.20 22.26
C GLY A 424 -6.62 -3.63 21.06
N LEU A 425 -6.57 -2.31 20.82
CA LEU A 425 -7.04 -1.73 19.56
C LEU A 425 -6.13 -2.22 18.40
N GLY A 426 -6.72 -2.79 17.36
CA GLY A 426 -5.98 -3.20 16.16
C GLY A 426 -5.65 -1.98 15.31
N MET A 427 -4.44 -1.47 15.39
CA MET A 427 -4.02 -0.27 14.67
C MET A 427 -3.15 -0.61 13.45
N PHE A 428 -3.54 -0.15 12.28
CA PHE A 428 -2.75 -0.18 11.06
C PHE A 428 -2.52 1.23 10.53
N SER A 429 -1.29 1.52 10.11
CA SER A 429 -0.93 2.80 9.51
C SER A 429 -0.16 2.58 8.21
N ALA A 430 -0.43 3.40 7.20
CA ALA A 430 0.31 3.40 5.96
C ALA A 430 0.88 4.78 5.67
N GLY A 431 2.13 4.82 5.19
CA GLY A 431 2.79 6.07 4.84
C GLY A 431 4.04 5.90 4.00
N THR A 432 4.71 7.01 3.70
CA THR A 432 5.96 7.04 2.92
C THR A 432 7.24 7.06 3.77
N VAL A 433 7.15 7.46 5.05
CA VAL A 433 8.30 7.58 5.97
C VAL A 433 8.49 6.29 6.75
N ASN A 434 9.68 5.70 6.74
CA ASN A 434 9.97 4.51 7.52
C ASN A 434 10.32 4.89 8.96
N ILE A 435 9.30 4.99 9.81
CA ILE A 435 9.43 5.46 11.20
C ILE A 435 10.48 4.66 11.98
N LEU A 436 10.59 3.35 11.73
CA LEU A 436 11.54 2.49 12.45
C LEU A 436 13.01 2.74 12.07
N GLN A 437 13.29 3.33 10.90
CA GLN A 437 14.65 3.60 10.42
C GLN A 437 14.99 5.08 10.41
N ASP A 438 14.01 5.93 10.08
CA ASP A 438 14.21 7.36 9.86
C ASP A 438 14.03 8.18 11.14
N ARG A 439 13.56 7.57 12.24
CA ARG A 439 13.30 8.25 13.51
C ARG A 439 13.99 7.57 14.70
N PRO A 440 14.45 8.36 15.70
CA PRO A 440 14.99 7.83 16.95
C PRO A 440 13.99 6.92 17.67
N SER A 441 14.46 5.81 18.24
CA SER A 441 13.59 4.83 18.91
C SER A 441 12.98 5.35 20.21
N ASP A 442 13.60 6.35 20.84
CA ASP A 442 13.08 7.06 22.03
C ASP A 442 11.78 7.83 21.74
N GLU A 443 11.58 8.27 20.49
CA GLU A 443 10.35 8.94 20.04
C GLU A 443 9.11 8.03 20.14
N TYR A 444 9.25 6.70 20.16
CA TYR A 444 8.15 5.72 20.16
C TYR A 444 8.12 4.87 21.44
N THR A 445 8.75 5.31 22.54
CA THR A 445 8.83 4.52 23.79
C THR A 445 7.48 4.14 24.39
N MET A 446 6.40 4.87 24.11
CA MET A 446 5.04 4.58 24.58
C MET A 446 4.21 3.72 23.62
N LEU A 447 4.73 3.44 22.42
CA LEU A 447 4.01 2.79 21.34
C LEU A 447 4.88 1.67 20.75
N LYS A 448 4.36 0.44 20.69
CA LYS A 448 5.06 -0.62 19.97
C LYS A 448 4.77 -0.47 18.48
N VAL A 449 5.79 -0.23 17.67
CA VAL A 449 5.66 -0.14 16.21
C VAL A 449 6.17 -1.45 15.59
N GLN A 450 5.32 -2.15 14.85
CA GLN A 450 5.67 -3.33 14.07
C GLN A 450 5.70 -2.97 12.57
N LYS A 451 6.57 -3.62 11.80
CA LYS A 451 6.72 -3.34 10.37
C LYS A 451 5.88 -4.31 9.54
N ALA A 452 4.96 -3.79 8.74
CA ALA A 452 4.29 -4.56 7.70
C ALA A 452 5.18 -4.72 6.45
N PRO A 453 4.96 -5.75 5.61
CA PRO A 453 5.62 -5.87 4.31
C PRO A 453 5.39 -4.63 3.45
N ALA A 454 6.45 -4.10 2.85
CA ALA A 454 6.34 -2.95 1.95
C ALA A 454 5.69 -3.34 0.62
N LEU A 455 4.96 -2.39 0.01
CA LEU A 455 4.42 -2.52 -1.33
C LEU A 455 5.48 -2.18 -2.37
N GLU A 456 5.82 -3.16 -3.19
CA GLU A 456 6.68 -3.00 -4.37
C GLU A 456 5.87 -2.54 -5.59
N PRO A 457 6.53 -1.97 -6.63
CA PRO A 457 5.93 -1.81 -7.95
C PRO A 457 5.45 -3.16 -8.50
N LEU A 458 4.34 -3.16 -9.24
CA LEU A 458 3.71 -4.37 -9.76
C LEU A 458 4.67 -5.15 -10.68
N SER A 459 4.58 -6.48 -10.67
CA SER A 459 5.12 -7.27 -11.78
C SER A 459 4.34 -6.99 -13.06
N LEU A 460 4.92 -7.36 -14.22
CA LEU A 460 4.25 -7.20 -15.51
C LEU A 460 2.90 -7.94 -15.53
N GLN A 461 2.85 -9.16 -14.99
CA GLN A 461 1.62 -9.95 -14.94
C GLN A 461 0.57 -9.32 -14.01
N ALA A 462 0.99 -8.81 -12.85
CA ALA A 462 0.08 -8.13 -11.94
C ALA A 462 -0.43 -6.81 -12.52
N ALA A 463 0.43 -6.04 -13.20
CA ALA A 463 0.03 -4.85 -13.94
C ALA A 463 -1.01 -5.22 -15.01
N ARG A 464 -0.80 -6.27 -15.82
CA ARG A 464 -1.78 -6.74 -16.81
C ARG A 464 -3.14 -7.06 -16.18
N ARG A 465 -3.14 -7.77 -15.05
CA ARG A 465 -4.38 -8.16 -14.35
C ARG A 465 -5.09 -6.94 -13.74
N ALA A 466 -4.34 -6.06 -13.07
CA ALA A 466 -4.85 -4.81 -12.55
C ALA A 466 -5.51 -3.97 -13.66
N MET A 467 -4.85 -3.83 -14.82
CA MET A 467 -5.39 -3.07 -15.94
C MET A 467 -6.65 -3.72 -16.54
N LYS A 468 -6.68 -5.05 -16.68
CA LYS A 468 -7.90 -5.76 -17.12
C LYS A 468 -9.08 -5.49 -16.18
N GLY A 469 -8.84 -5.49 -14.87
CA GLY A 469 -9.87 -5.18 -13.88
C GLY A 469 -10.30 -3.71 -13.84
N TRP A 470 -9.51 -2.77 -14.37
CA TRP A 470 -9.84 -1.34 -14.46
C TRP A 470 -10.70 -0.97 -15.68
N ARG A 471 -11.39 -1.96 -16.29
CA ARG A 471 -12.35 -1.83 -17.42
C ARG A 471 -11.75 -1.68 -18.83
N GLY A 472 -10.55 -2.23 -19.08
CA GLY A 472 -10.13 -2.59 -20.44
C GLY A 472 -8.66 -2.30 -20.74
N THR A 473 -8.01 -3.24 -21.43
CA THR A 473 -6.68 -2.99 -22.02
C THR A 473 -6.87 -2.32 -23.37
N GLN A 474 -6.85 -0.99 -23.42
CA GLN A 474 -6.86 -0.25 -24.69
C GLN A 474 -5.57 -0.42 -25.50
N TYR A 475 -4.51 -0.89 -24.85
CA TYR A 475 -3.20 -1.11 -25.45
C TYR A 475 -3.03 -2.56 -25.88
N GLN A 476 -2.45 -2.76 -27.07
CA GLN A 476 -1.90 -4.04 -27.49
C GLN A 476 -0.74 -4.46 -26.59
N GLU A 477 -0.39 -5.75 -26.59
CA GLU A 477 0.62 -6.30 -25.69
C GLU A 477 1.98 -5.59 -25.80
N GLU A 478 2.42 -5.28 -27.02
CA GLU A 478 3.67 -4.56 -27.28
C GLU A 478 3.66 -3.14 -26.68
N GLU A 479 2.59 -2.38 -26.92
CA GLU A 479 2.42 -1.03 -26.37
C GLU A 479 2.35 -1.06 -24.83
N PHE A 480 1.67 -2.05 -24.27
CA PHE A 480 1.61 -2.25 -22.83
C PHE A 480 2.99 -2.51 -22.22
N ASN A 481 3.81 -3.36 -22.85
CA ASN A 481 5.15 -3.65 -22.36
C ASN A 481 6.04 -2.39 -22.36
N LYS A 482 5.90 -1.50 -23.37
CA LYS A 482 6.56 -0.19 -23.38
C LYS A 482 6.13 0.67 -22.19
N ILE A 483 4.82 0.80 -21.98
CA ILE A 483 4.24 1.58 -20.87
C ILE A 483 4.70 1.05 -19.51
N PHE A 484 4.78 -0.27 -19.37
CA PHE A 484 5.26 -0.91 -18.15
C PHE A 484 6.71 -0.51 -17.85
N LEU A 485 7.59 -0.52 -18.85
CA LEU A 485 9.00 -0.11 -18.66
C LEU A 485 9.15 1.37 -18.34
N PHE A 486 8.35 2.24 -18.96
CA PHE A 486 8.37 3.67 -18.62
C PHE A 486 7.94 3.93 -17.18
N SER A 487 6.91 3.21 -16.72
CA SER A 487 6.37 3.35 -15.36
C SER A 487 7.12 2.53 -14.31
N ALA A 488 8.02 1.61 -14.69
CA ALA A 488 8.62 0.60 -13.83
C ALA A 488 7.58 -0.21 -13.01
N GLY A 489 6.37 -0.36 -13.52
CA GLY A 489 5.26 -1.04 -12.84
C GLY A 489 4.63 -0.25 -11.68
N VAL A 490 4.91 1.04 -11.55
CA VAL A 490 4.33 1.88 -10.48
C VAL A 490 2.82 2.06 -10.72
N PRO A 491 1.94 1.61 -9.79
CA PRO A 491 0.49 1.60 -9.99
C PRO A 491 -0.12 2.95 -10.38
N ARG A 492 0.34 4.03 -9.75
CA ARG A 492 -0.18 5.39 -10.01
C ARG A 492 0.13 5.88 -11.43
N LEU A 493 1.33 5.58 -11.92
CA LEU A 493 1.73 5.93 -13.29
C LEU A 493 0.99 5.06 -14.30
N LEU A 494 0.89 3.75 -14.04
CA LEU A 494 0.08 2.85 -14.86
C LEU A 494 -1.38 3.30 -14.93
N GLU A 495 -1.95 3.79 -13.83
CA GLU A 495 -3.29 4.35 -13.85
C GLU A 495 -3.39 5.58 -14.76
N ALA A 496 -2.48 6.55 -14.62
CA ALA A 496 -2.49 7.75 -15.43
C ALA A 496 -2.42 7.43 -16.94
N ALA A 497 -1.59 6.46 -17.32
CA ALA A 497 -1.51 5.96 -18.70
C ALA A 497 -2.85 5.41 -19.23
N PHE A 498 -3.72 4.89 -18.37
CA PHE A 498 -4.95 4.20 -18.76
C PHE A 498 -6.23 5.04 -18.58
N GLN A 499 -6.14 6.22 -17.97
CA GLN A 499 -7.27 7.15 -17.87
C GLN A 499 -7.49 7.98 -19.15
N THR A 500 -6.57 7.90 -20.12
CA THR A 500 -6.70 8.54 -21.43
C THR A 500 -7.85 7.93 -22.24
N ARG A 501 -8.63 8.76 -22.95
CA ARG A 501 -9.82 8.34 -23.73
C ARG A 501 -9.65 8.65 -25.23
N GLY A 502 -10.26 7.84 -26.10
CA GLY A 502 -10.31 8.03 -27.57
C GLY A 502 -9.38 7.11 -28.37
N GLU A 503 -9.48 7.07 -29.70
CA GLU A 503 -8.68 6.15 -30.54
C GLU A 503 -7.16 6.40 -30.43
N LEU A 504 -6.74 7.66 -30.24
CA LEU A 504 -5.34 8.05 -30.01
C LEU A 504 -4.82 7.62 -28.62
N ALA A 505 -5.71 7.23 -27.69
CA ALA A 505 -5.34 6.80 -26.34
C ALA A 505 -4.69 5.41 -26.29
N SER A 506 -4.56 4.71 -27.42
CA SER A 506 -3.97 3.36 -27.52
C SER A 506 -2.47 3.34 -27.85
N THR A 507 -1.78 4.49 -27.84
CA THR A 507 -0.34 4.57 -28.15
C THR A 507 0.53 4.80 -26.91
N ALA A 508 1.74 4.22 -26.88
CA ALA A 508 2.70 4.46 -25.81
C ALA A 508 3.06 5.95 -25.66
N GLN A 509 3.03 6.74 -26.75
CA GLN A 509 3.31 8.18 -26.67
C GLN A 509 2.24 8.94 -25.88
N VAL A 510 0.96 8.62 -26.09
CA VAL A 510 -0.14 9.25 -25.33
C VAL A 510 -0.11 8.81 -23.87
N ALA A 511 0.15 7.52 -23.61
CA ALA A 511 0.38 7.01 -22.26
C ALA A 511 1.53 7.76 -21.56
N LEU A 512 2.64 7.95 -22.27
CA LEU A 512 3.80 8.67 -21.76
C LEU A 512 3.47 10.13 -21.43
N ASN A 513 2.67 10.81 -22.26
CA ASN A 513 2.18 12.16 -21.97
C ASN A 513 1.33 12.22 -20.70
N ALA A 514 0.38 11.30 -20.54
CA ALA A 514 -0.45 11.25 -19.34
C ALA A 514 0.37 10.96 -18.08
N MET A 515 1.30 10.00 -18.15
CA MET A 515 2.21 9.71 -17.04
C MET A 515 3.10 10.89 -16.68
N SER A 516 3.61 11.66 -17.66
CA SER A 516 4.41 12.86 -17.39
C SER A 516 3.61 13.93 -16.65
N ASN A 517 2.34 14.16 -17.00
CA ASN A 517 1.50 15.12 -16.28
C ASN A 517 1.25 14.67 -14.83
N GLU A 518 1.03 13.37 -14.63
CA GLU A 518 0.92 12.79 -13.28
C GLU A 518 2.23 12.93 -12.50
N PHE A 519 3.35 12.89 -13.20
CA PHE A 519 4.67 13.03 -12.63
C PHE A 519 4.95 14.45 -12.11
N GLU A 520 4.68 15.46 -12.93
CA GLU A 520 4.84 16.87 -12.58
C GLU A 520 3.98 17.25 -11.37
N SER A 521 2.77 16.70 -11.28
CA SER A 521 1.84 16.99 -10.19
C SER A 521 2.14 16.19 -8.91
N SER A 522 2.43 14.90 -9.02
CA SER A 522 2.46 13.99 -7.86
C SER A 522 3.86 13.59 -7.41
N TYR A 523 4.88 13.84 -8.22
CA TYR A 523 6.27 13.47 -7.94
C TYR A 523 7.21 14.69 -7.95
N ALA A 524 6.68 15.89 -7.76
CA ALA A 524 7.46 17.13 -7.71
C ALA A 524 8.65 17.07 -6.74
N ASP A 525 8.48 16.42 -5.58
CA ASP A 525 9.54 16.24 -4.56
C ASP A 525 10.75 15.43 -5.05
N ALA A 526 10.59 14.65 -6.12
CA ALA A 526 11.65 13.83 -6.69
C ALA A 526 12.42 14.53 -7.84
N ALA A 527 11.86 15.59 -8.43
CA ALA A 527 12.51 16.33 -9.53
C ALA A 527 13.89 16.89 -9.19
N PRO A 528 14.15 17.44 -7.98
CA PRO A 528 15.47 17.94 -7.62
C PRO A 528 16.60 16.90 -7.72
N TYR A 529 16.29 15.61 -7.51
CA TYR A 529 17.30 14.54 -7.59
C TYR A 529 17.76 14.25 -9.02
N PHE A 530 16.94 14.56 -10.02
CA PHE A 530 17.30 14.40 -11.43
C PHE A 530 17.87 15.68 -12.04
N ALA A 531 17.61 16.83 -11.42
CA ALA A 531 18.26 18.10 -11.79
C ALA A 531 19.77 18.11 -11.47
N GLU A 532 20.22 17.31 -10.49
CA GLU A 532 21.64 17.14 -10.18
C GLU A 532 22.25 15.98 -10.99
N PRO A 533 23.17 16.22 -11.95
CA PRO A 533 23.65 15.19 -12.87
C PRO A 533 24.28 13.97 -12.20
N LYS A 534 25.05 14.18 -11.12
CA LYS A 534 25.71 13.09 -10.39
C LYS A 534 24.70 12.17 -9.71
N VAL A 535 23.66 12.74 -9.10
CA VAL A 535 22.60 11.97 -8.45
C VAL A 535 21.80 11.23 -9.50
N ALA A 536 21.39 11.90 -10.58
CA ALA A 536 20.70 11.29 -11.71
C ALA A 536 21.48 10.09 -12.28
N LEU A 537 22.79 10.26 -12.53
CA LEU A 537 23.65 9.20 -13.03
C LEU A 537 23.68 8.00 -12.09
N SER A 538 23.89 8.22 -10.79
CA SER A 538 23.92 7.13 -9.80
C SER A 538 22.59 6.41 -9.72
N LEU A 539 21.46 7.13 -9.72
CA LEU A 539 20.12 6.52 -9.71
C LEU A 539 19.87 5.67 -10.96
N VAL A 540 20.21 6.20 -12.15
CA VAL A 540 20.05 5.49 -13.43
C VAL A 540 20.94 4.26 -13.48
N LEU A 541 22.20 4.35 -13.06
CA LEU A 541 23.10 3.19 -12.97
C LEU A 541 22.56 2.14 -12.01
N CYS A 542 22.13 2.52 -10.80
CA CYS A 542 21.52 1.63 -9.83
C CYS A 542 20.22 0.96 -10.32
N SER A 543 19.50 1.59 -11.25
CA SER A 543 18.31 1.00 -11.88
C SER A 543 18.63 0.15 -13.09
N ALA A 544 19.72 0.44 -13.82
CA ALA A 544 20.13 -0.32 -14.99
C ALA A 544 20.82 -1.63 -14.59
N VAL A 545 21.53 -1.62 -13.46
CA VAL A 545 22.14 -2.82 -12.88
C VAL A 545 21.45 -3.18 -11.57
N ARG A 546 21.29 -4.45 -11.24
CA ARG A 546 20.57 -4.93 -10.06
C ARG A 546 21.29 -4.55 -8.75
N TRP A 547 21.26 -3.29 -8.36
CA TRP A 547 21.98 -2.77 -7.21
C TRP A 547 21.16 -2.97 -5.94
N PRO A 548 21.72 -3.55 -4.87
CA PRO A 548 21.03 -3.64 -3.59
C PRO A 548 20.98 -2.26 -2.93
N ALA A 549 19.80 -1.86 -2.48
CA ALA A 549 19.62 -0.63 -1.72
C ALA A 549 18.79 -0.87 -0.48
N GLU A 550 19.28 -0.35 0.64
CA GLU A 550 18.58 -0.34 1.92
C GLU A 550 18.38 1.10 2.37
N GLY A 551 17.27 1.39 3.04
CA GLY A 551 16.85 2.78 3.33
C GLY A 551 17.89 3.61 4.12
N ASN A 552 18.68 2.98 4.98
CA ASN A 552 19.72 3.63 5.78
C ASN A 552 21.05 3.85 5.03
N GLN A 553 21.22 3.25 3.85
CA GLN A 553 22.42 3.40 3.03
C GLN A 553 22.34 4.66 2.16
N PHE A 554 23.51 5.16 1.74
CA PHE A 554 23.59 6.27 0.80
C PHE A 554 23.50 5.79 -0.64
N VAL A 555 22.95 6.64 -1.52
CA VAL A 555 23.06 6.45 -2.96
C VAL A 555 24.53 6.57 -3.35
N PRO A 556 25.09 5.60 -4.12
CA PRO A 556 26.52 5.59 -4.46
C PRO A 556 27.05 6.93 -4.97
N GLY A 557 28.14 7.41 -4.37
CA GLY A 557 28.81 8.65 -4.79
C GLY A 557 28.11 9.95 -4.40
N THR A 558 27.10 9.87 -3.52
CA THR A 558 26.33 11.04 -3.05
C THR A 558 26.21 11.03 -1.53
N SER A 559 25.76 12.16 -0.96
CA SER A 559 25.39 12.26 0.46
C SER A 559 23.90 11.97 0.72
N LEU A 560 23.15 11.55 -0.30
CA LEU A 560 21.70 11.33 -0.20
C LEU A 560 21.40 9.91 0.29
N ARG A 561 20.44 9.78 1.19
CA ARG A 561 19.99 8.47 1.70
C ARG A 561 18.94 7.87 0.77
N TRP A 562 18.94 6.54 0.66
CA TRP A 562 17.91 5.83 -0.09
C TRP A 562 16.51 6.07 0.48
N SER A 563 16.36 6.24 1.80
CA SER A 563 15.04 6.54 2.38
C SER A 563 14.45 7.87 1.87
N ASP A 564 15.27 8.90 1.66
CA ASP A 564 14.80 10.18 1.09
C ASP A 564 14.40 10.03 -0.39
N ILE A 565 15.17 9.28 -1.18
CA ILE A 565 14.88 8.96 -2.58
C ILE A 565 13.57 8.17 -2.71
N PHE A 566 13.38 7.14 -1.87
CA PHE A 566 12.18 6.30 -1.86
C PHE A 566 10.96 7.09 -1.38
N ARG A 567 11.11 7.94 -0.36
CA ARG A 567 10.03 8.79 0.14
C ARG A 567 9.51 9.72 -0.96
N ALA A 568 10.41 10.36 -1.69
CA ALA A 568 10.05 11.26 -2.79
C ALA A 568 9.43 10.54 -4.00
N GLY A 569 9.59 9.21 -4.10
CA GLY A 569 9.16 8.45 -5.26
C GLY A 569 10.08 8.60 -6.47
N ALA A 570 11.33 9.02 -6.25
CA ALA A 570 12.37 9.04 -7.29
C ALA A 570 12.77 7.62 -7.69
N ALA A 571 12.80 6.69 -6.72
CA ALA A 571 13.11 5.29 -6.96
C ALA A 571 12.25 4.38 -6.09
N PHE A 572 12.23 3.08 -6.42
CA PHE A 572 11.37 2.09 -5.80
C PHE A 572 12.14 0.82 -5.49
N PRO A 573 12.09 0.29 -4.26
CA PRO A 573 12.67 -1.00 -3.96
C PRO A 573 11.85 -2.11 -4.63
N LYS A 574 12.51 -3.09 -5.24
CA LYS A 574 11.89 -4.30 -5.80
C LYS A 574 12.87 -5.46 -5.79
N ASN A 575 12.48 -6.62 -5.26
CA ASN A 575 13.29 -7.84 -5.28
C ASN A 575 14.76 -7.64 -4.83
N LYS A 576 14.97 -6.95 -3.70
CA LYS A 576 16.30 -6.57 -3.18
C LYS A 576 17.12 -5.69 -4.14
N SER A 577 16.47 -4.96 -5.02
CA SER A 577 17.08 -4.01 -5.92
C SER A 577 16.29 -2.70 -5.99
N VAL A 578 16.71 -1.80 -6.88
CA VAL A 578 16.08 -0.50 -7.11
C VAL A 578 15.59 -0.43 -8.54
N LEU A 579 14.39 0.09 -8.70
CA LEU A 579 13.85 0.52 -9.98
C LEU A 579 13.63 2.02 -9.97
N VAL A 580 14.01 2.66 -11.07
CA VAL A 580 13.74 4.07 -11.31
C VAL A 580 12.87 4.16 -12.57
N PRO A 581 11.67 4.76 -12.50
CA PRO A 581 10.83 4.96 -13.68
C PRO A 581 11.59 5.73 -14.76
N ARG A 582 11.63 5.18 -15.99
CA ARG A 582 12.37 5.80 -17.09
C ARG A 582 11.80 7.17 -17.50
N LEU A 583 10.56 7.44 -17.10
CA LEU A 583 9.90 8.74 -17.20
C LEU A 583 10.77 9.91 -16.70
N TRP A 584 11.65 9.69 -15.70
CA TRP A 584 12.53 10.72 -15.15
C TRP A 584 13.48 11.36 -16.18
N TRP A 585 13.90 10.62 -17.21
CA TRP A 585 14.88 11.13 -18.20
C TRP A 585 14.49 10.86 -19.64
N CYS A 586 13.43 10.08 -19.92
CA CYS A 586 13.07 9.80 -21.31
C CYS A 586 12.51 11.03 -22.05
N LYS A 587 11.94 12.00 -21.32
CA LYS A 587 11.42 13.26 -21.88
C LYS A 587 12.25 14.49 -21.57
N ASP A 588 12.97 14.47 -20.47
CA ASP A 588 13.87 15.56 -20.12
C ASP A 588 15.16 15.40 -20.92
N THR A 589 15.24 16.12 -22.05
CA THR A 589 16.41 16.09 -22.94
C THR A 589 17.66 16.57 -22.23
N ASN A 590 17.56 17.50 -21.29
CA ASN A 590 18.72 18.02 -20.55
C ASN A 590 19.29 16.93 -19.64
N VAL A 591 18.43 16.21 -18.91
CA VAL A 591 18.85 15.08 -18.07
C VAL A 591 19.40 13.95 -18.94
N LYS A 592 18.73 13.61 -20.06
CA LYS A 592 19.20 12.58 -21.00
C LYS A 592 20.58 12.91 -21.56
N ASP A 593 20.80 14.14 -22.02
CA ASP A 593 22.07 14.58 -22.62
C ASP A 593 23.18 14.60 -21.57
N ALA A 594 22.88 15.05 -20.34
CA ALA A 594 23.83 14.99 -19.23
C ALA A 594 24.26 13.55 -18.91
N LEU A 595 23.29 12.63 -18.80
CA LEU A 595 23.55 11.20 -18.57
C LEU A 595 24.39 10.59 -19.71
N GLN A 596 24.05 10.90 -20.97
CA GLN A 596 24.79 10.41 -22.13
C GLN A 596 26.23 10.92 -22.14
N ASN A 597 26.46 12.19 -21.84
CA ASN A 597 27.79 12.77 -21.78
C ASN A 597 28.66 12.13 -20.69
N ASP A 598 28.11 11.91 -19.50
CA ASP A 598 28.82 11.26 -18.39
C ASP A 598 29.13 9.79 -18.65
N LEU A 599 28.20 9.05 -19.26
CA LEU A 599 28.40 7.65 -19.63
C LEU A 599 29.39 7.50 -20.79
N LYS A 600 29.38 8.43 -21.75
CA LYS A 600 30.33 8.46 -22.87
C LYS A 600 31.77 8.61 -22.38
N GLN A 601 32.03 9.39 -21.34
CA GLN A 601 33.36 9.49 -20.72
C GLN A 601 33.86 8.18 -20.12
N ARG A 602 32.94 7.27 -19.78
CA ARG A 602 33.21 5.92 -19.26
C ARG A 602 33.16 4.87 -20.36
N ASN A 603 32.99 5.28 -21.61
CA ASN A 603 32.78 4.41 -22.75
C ASN A 603 31.65 3.39 -22.52
N ILE A 604 30.55 3.87 -21.93
CA ILE A 604 29.31 3.11 -21.70
C ILE A 604 28.19 3.79 -22.51
N SER A 605 27.36 2.99 -23.16
CA SER A 605 26.20 3.49 -23.89
C SER A 605 24.96 3.51 -23.00
N LEU A 606 24.29 4.66 -22.90
CA LEU A 606 22.99 4.76 -22.21
C LEU A 606 21.94 3.88 -22.90
N GLU A 607 21.88 3.90 -24.23
CA GLU A 607 20.97 3.05 -25.03
C GLU A 607 21.34 1.57 -24.90
N GLY A 608 22.63 1.27 -24.69
CA GLY A 608 23.11 -0.07 -24.41
C GLY A 608 22.70 -0.56 -23.02
N LEU A 609 22.50 0.32 -22.03
CA LEU A 609 22.00 -0.04 -20.70
C LEU A 609 20.48 -0.13 -20.63
N LEU A 610 19.81 0.79 -21.31
CA LEU A 610 18.38 1.03 -21.23
C LEU A 610 17.90 1.36 -22.64
N PRO A 611 17.55 0.34 -23.46
CA PRO A 611 17.19 0.54 -24.85
C PRO A 611 16.05 1.54 -24.99
N ASP A 612 16.15 2.43 -25.99
CA ASP A 612 15.07 3.35 -26.33
C ASP A 612 13.92 2.57 -26.97
N LEU A 613 12.88 2.33 -26.19
CA LEU A 613 11.77 1.46 -26.52
C LEU A 613 10.88 1.98 -27.65
N LEU A 614 10.85 3.30 -27.85
CA LEU A 614 10.13 3.88 -28.99
C LEU A 614 10.89 3.57 -30.28
N ASN A 615 12.22 3.67 -30.25
CA ASN A 615 13.07 3.40 -31.40
C ASN A 615 13.34 1.91 -31.65
N TYR A 616 13.27 1.08 -30.60
CA TYR A 616 13.62 -0.34 -30.66
C TYR A 616 12.63 -1.16 -31.52
N LEU A 617 11.33 -0.83 -31.46
CA LEU A 617 10.25 -1.57 -32.14
C LEU A 617 9.81 -0.96 -33.48
N ILE A 618 10.23 0.27 -33.81
CA ILE A 618 9.98 0.87 -35.13
C ILE A 618 10.83 0.18 -36.23
N GLY A 619 11.86 -0.58 -35.84
CA GLY A 619 12.67 -1.37 -36.77
C GLY A 619 11.92 -2.61 -37.30
N GLN A 620 11.52 -2.57 -38.57
CA GLN A 620 11.02 -3.73 -39.33
C GLN A 620 11.84 -5.00 -39.07
N LYS A 621 11.16 -6.17 -39.06
CA LYS A 621 11.70 -7.55 -39.02
C LYS A 621 13.22 -7.62 -39.11
N ARG A 622 13.89 -7.35 -37.99
CA ARG A 622 15.33 -7.42 -37.88
C ARG A 622 15.77 -8.86 -38.15
N GLY A 623 16.74 -9.04 -39.05
CA GLY A 623 17.33 -10.35 -39.29
C GLY A 623 17.89 -10.94 -38.00
N ALA A 624 18.10 -12.26 -37.95
CA ALA A 624 18.64 -12.96 -36.77
C ALA A 624 19.79 -12.20 -36.07
N THR A 625 20.82 -11.80 -36.80
CA THR A 625 21.98 -11.08 -36.23
C THR A 625 21.60 -9.74 -35.57
N GLU A 626 20.63 -9.00 -36.13
CA GLU A 626 20.22 -7.69 -35.61
C GLU A 626 19.38 -7.76 -34.33
N ARG A 627 18.76 -8.91 -34.04
CA ARG A 627 18.07 -9.16 -32.75
C ARG A 627 19.02 -9.51 -31.59
N GLY A 628 20.21 -10.05 -31.89
CA GLY A 628 21.18 -10.50 -30.86
C GLY A 628 22.13 -9.39 -30.38
N ARG A 629 22.45 -8.43 -31.24
CA ARG A 629 23.36 -7.32 -30.90
C ARG A 629 22.92 -6.48 -29.70
N PRO A 630 21.63 -6.11 -29.57
CA PRO A 630 21.20 -5.36 -28.39
C PRO A 630 21.38 -6.15 -27.10
N TRP A 631 21.25 -7.48 -27.17
CA TRP A 631 21.50 -8.35 -26.02
C TRP A 631 22.97 -8.37 -25.61
N GLU A 632 23.87 -8.51 -26.58
CA GLU A 632 25.33 -8.44 -26.37
C GLU A 632 25.73 -7.10 -25.73
N GLU A 633 25.19 -6.00 -26.26
CA GLU A 633 25.42 -4.65 -25.75
C GLU A 633 24.89 -4.49 -24.33
N LEU A 634 23.69 -4.99 -24.05
CA LEU A 634 23.09 -4.91 -22.74
C LEU A 634 23.91 -5.62 -21.68
N VAL A 635 24.40 -6.83 -21.98
CA VAL A 635 25.26 -7.57 -21.06
C VAL A 635 26.59 -6.85 -20.83
N ALA A 636 27.27 -6.41 -21.91
CA ALA A 636 28.56 -5.74 -21.80
C ALA A 636 28.47 -4.42 -21.03
N ASN A 637 27.50 -3.57 -21.38
CA ASN A 637 27.30 -2.28 -20.72
C ASN A 637 26.87 -2.47 -19.27
N SER A 638 25.99 -3.44 -18.95
CA SER A 638 25.56 -3.69 -17.57
C SER A 638 26.72 -4.13 -16.66
N LEU A 639 27.64 -4.97 -17.18
CA LEU A 639 28.84 -5.36 -16.45
C LEU A 639 29.76 -4.17 -16.18
N ALA A 640 30.08 -3.38 -17.21
CA ALA A 640 30.91 -2.18 -17.08
C ALA A 640 30.28 -1.15 -16.12
N ALA A 641 28.98 -0.87 -16.27
CA ALA A 641 28.22 0.02 -15.41
C ALA A 641 28.28 -0.42 -13.95
N ARG A 642 28.10 -1.72 -13.68
CA ARG A 642 28.17 -2.25 -12.32
C ARG A 642 29.56 -2.16 -11.71
N PHE A 643 30.62 -2.35 -12.49
CA PHE A 643 31.99 -2.10 -12.07
C PHE A 643 32.20 -0.63 -11.67
N HIS A 644 31.81 0.32 -12.53
CA HIS A 644 31.93 1.74 -12.21
C HIS A 644 31.11 2.13 -10.98
N LEU A 645 29.88 1.62 -10.86
CA LEU A 645 29.02 1.87 -9.71
C LEU A 645 29.63 1.32 -8.42
N HIS A 646 30.26 0.14 -8.48
CA HIS A 646 30.99 -0.42 -7.34
C HIS A 646 32.18 0.47 -6.93
N CYS A 647 32.97 0.95 -7.91
CA CYS A 647 34.04 1.90 -7.64
C CYS A 647 33.52 3.18 -6.99
N ILE A 648 32.42 3.75 -7.52
CA ILE A 648 31.77 4.95 -6.97
C ILE A 648 31.30 4.70 -5.53
N ALA A 649 30.61 3.59 -5.27
CA ALA A 649 30.07 3.26 -3.96
C ALA A 649 31.15 3.11 -2.88
N ARG A 650 32.35 2.66 -3.27
CA ARG A 650 33.49 2.46 -2.36
C ARG A 650 34.56 3.55 -2.43
N ASN A 651 34.32 4.63 -3.18
CA ASN A 651 35.29 5.69 -3.40
C ASN A 651 36.65 5.18 -3.92
N LEU A 652 36.61 4.26 -4.89
CA LEU A 652 37.80 3.65 -5.51
C LEU A 652 38.08 4.26 -6.89
N SER A 653 39.36 4.38 -7.24
CA SER A 653 39.79 4.85 -8.56
C SER A 653 39.69 3.72 -9.59
N ALA A 654 38.69 3.81 -10.48
CA ALA A 654 38.40 2.80 -11.50
C ALA A 654 39.64 2.41 -12.34
N ASN A 655 40.53 3.37 -12.64
CA ASN A 655 41.66 3.16 -13.55
C ASN A 655 42.77 2.27 -12.97
N VAL A 656 42.82 2.08 -11.66
CA VAL A 656 43.91 1.33 -10.99
C VAL A 656 43.40 0.16 -10.15
N THR A 657 42.10 0.09 -9.90
CA THR A 657 41.50 -0.94 -9.05
C THR A 657 41.12 -2.18 -9.85
N TRP A 658 41.62 -3.33 -9.40
CA TRP A 658 41.14 -4.66 -9.79
C TRP A 658 40.21 -5.18 -8.69
N ILE A 659 39.00 -5.58 -9.06
CA ILE A 659 37.93 -5.99 -8.13
C ILE A 659 37.65 -7.47 -8.35
N PRO A 660 37.49 -8.30 -7.31
CA PRO A 660 37.06 -9.68 -7.47
C PRO A 660 35.81 -9.78 -8.36
N PHE A 661 35.81 -10.66 -9.36
CA PHE A 661 34.70 -10.74 -10.33
C PHE A 661 33.36 -10.93 -9.59
N LEU A 662 33.34 -11.78 -8.55
CA LEU A 662 32.14 -12.07 -7.76
C LEU A 662 31.56 -10.86 -6.99
N GLU A 663 32.33 -9.81 -6.75
CA GLU A 663 31.80 -8.56 -6.17
C GLU A 663 31.02 -7.74 -7.21
N ILE A 664 31.39 -7.87 -8.48
CA ILE A 664 30.68 -7.26 -9.60
C ILE A 664 29.53 -8.17 -10.05
N TYR A 665 29.70 -9.48 -10.08
CA TYR A 665 28.65 -10.43 -10.45
C TYR A 665 28.37 -11.39 -9.28
N PRO A 666 27.45 -11.03 -8.35
CA PRO A 666 27.07 -11.91 -7.27
C PRO A 666 26.20 -13.07 -7.81
N THR A 667 26.51 -14.30 -7.38
CA THR A 667 25.78 -15.50 -7.79
C THR A 667 25.64 -16.51 -6.65
N GLU A 668 24.48 -17.15 -6.61
CA GLU A 668 24.18 -18.30 -5.73
C GLU A 668 24.60 -19.63 -6.40
N ASP A 669 24.84 -19.65 -7.71
CA ASP A 669 25.32 -20.84 -8.44
C ASP A 669 26.75 -21.18 -8.01
N LEU A 670 26.90 -22.30 -7.30
CA LEU A 670 28.18 -22.78 -6.76
C LEU A 670 29.23 -23.06 -7.84
N HIS A 671 28.80 -23.56 -9.01
CA HIS A 671 29.71 -23.88 -10.11
C HIS A 671 30.22 -22.60 -10.77
N LEU A 672 29.31 -21.68 -11.11
CA LEU A 672 29.68 -20.36 -11.64
C LEU A 672 30.55 -19.59 -10.65
N ARG A 673 30.24 -19.68 -9.35
CA ARG A 673 31.06 -19.08 -8.30
C ARG A 673 32.49 -19.61 -8.35
N ALA A 674 32.66 -20.93 -8.38
CA ALA A 674 33.98 -21.56 -8.45
C ALA A 674 34.73 -21.24 -9.76
N VAL A 675 34.01 -20.97 -10.86
CA VAL A 675 34.58 -20.56 -12.15
C VAL A 675 35.07 -19.12 -12.12
N LEU A 676 34.34 -18.20 -11.48
CA LEU A 676 34.66 -16.77 -11.44
C LEU A 676 35.58 -16.36 -10.27
N GLU A 677 35.59 -17.13 -9.18
CA GLU A 677 36.38 -16.87 -7.97
C GLU A 677 37.88 -16.57 -8.20
N PRO A 678 38.58 -17.25 -9.14
CA PRO A 678 39.98 -17.00 -9.42
C PRO A 678 40.28 -15.66 -10.09
N PHE A 679 39.26 -14.88 -10.48
CA PHE A 679 39.42 -13.72 -11.34
C PHE A 679 39.09 -12.39 -10.64
N GLU A 680 39.79 -11.36 -11.08
CA GLU A 680 39.54 -9.96 -10.81
C GLU A 680 39.30 -9.21 -12.13
N VAL A 681 38.59 -8.10 -12.06
CA VAL A 681 38.19 -7.29 -13.21
C VAL A 681 38.56 -5.84 -13.00
N CYS A 682 38.95 -5.17 -14.08
CA CYS A 682 39.14 -3.73 -14.14
C CYS A 682 38.57 -3.29 -15.48
N TRP A 683 37.35 -2.73 -15.45
CA TRP A 683 36.63 -2.31 -16.65
C TRP A 683 36.59 -0.79 -16.81
N SER A 684 37.68 -0.11 -16.46
CA SER A 684 37.80 1.34 -16.48
C SER A 684 37.54 1.98 -17.84
N ASP A 685 37.80 1.21 -18.89
CA ASP A 685 37.74 1.66 -20.28
C ASP A 685 36.38 1.30 -20.93
N GLY A 686 35.41 0.82 -20.14
CA GLY A 686 34.04 0.55 -20.57
C GLY A 686 33.93 -0.58 -21.58
N VAL A 687 33.21 -0.32 -22.68
CA VAL A 687 32.92 -1.29 -23.74
C VAL A 687 33.50 -0.83 -25.08
N GLU A 688 34.37 -1.65 -25.67
CA GLU A 688 34.99 -1.38 -26.98
C GLU A 688 34.28 -2.18 -28.08
N TYR A 689 34.11 -1.57 -29.25
CA TYR A 689 33.44 -2.16 -30.40
C TYR A 689 34.39 -2.23 -31.61
N PRO A 690 35.13 -3.35 -31.80
CA PRO A 690 36.04 -3.51 -32.93
C PRO A 690 35.31 -3.33 -34.27
N THR A 691 35.92 -2.59 -35.20
CA THR A 691 35.36 -2.30 -36.53
C THR A 691 36.00 -3.15 -37.64
N ASP A 692 37.30 -3.37 -37.56
CA ASP A 692 38.08 -3.87 -38.71
C ASP A 692 38.34 -5.38 -38.62
N ASN A 693 38.63 -5.88 -37.40
CA ASN A 693 38.97 -7.28 -37.15
C ASN A 693 38.21 -7.82 -35.93
N GLU A 694 37.93 -9.12 -35.94
CA GLU A 694 37.38 -9.81 -34.78
C GLU A 694 38.33 -9.72 -33.59
N ALA A 695 37.83 -9.26 -32.44
CA ALA A 695 38.55 -9.43 -31.19
C ALA A 695 38.57 -10.91 -30.82
N SER A 696 39.77 -11.46 -30.64
CA SER A 696 40.02 -12.85 -30.24
C SER A 696 40.77 -12.94 -28.91
N VAL A 697 40.79 -14.12 -28.29
CA VAL A 697 41.55 -14.37 -27.05
C VAL A 697 43.07 -14.19 -27.21
N GLU A 698 43.57 -14.15 -28.45
CA GLU A 698 44.97 -13.87 -28.77
C GLU A 698 45.26 -12.36 -28.86
N SER A 699 44.21 -11.52 -28.83
CA SER A 699 44.36 -10.06 -28.85
C SER A 699 45.02 -9.55 -27.57
N LYS A 700 45.68 -8.39 -27.65
CA LYS A 700 46.20 -7.71 -26.44
C LYS A 700 45.05 -7.43 -25.47
N VAL A 701 45.20 -7.91 -24.23
CA VAL A 701 44.21 -7.74 -23.15
C VAL A 701 44.31 -6.31 -22.61
N GLY A 702 43.21 -5.57 -22.74
CA GLY A 702 43.05 -4.22 -22.19
C GLY A 702 42.14 -4.22 -20.97
N LYS A 703 41.55 -3.07 -20.66
CA LYS A 703 40.55 -2.90 -19.60
C LYS A 703 39.14 -2.61 -20.14
N ALA A 704 38.92 -2.76 -21.45
CA ALA A 704 37.59 -2.66 -22.04
C ALA A 704 37.02 -4.05 -22.32
N ILE A 705 35.73 -4.23 -22.05
CA ILE A 705 34.99 -5.41 -22.56
C ILE A 705 34.86 -5.24 -24.06
N LYS A 706 35.35 -6.20 -24.85
CA LYS A 706 35.27 -6.12 -26.32
C LYS A 706 33.99 -6.79 -26.80
N SER A 707 33.17 -6.06 -27.55
CA SER A 707 31.94 -6.57 -28.17
C SER A 707 32.09 -6.64 -29.68
N ASN A 708 32.05 -7.84 -30.23
CA ASN A 708 32.20 -8.11 -31.67
C ASN A 708 30.92 -7.82 -32.47
N ARG A 709 29.97 -7.01 -31.96
CA ARG A 709 28.67 -6.74 -32.59
C ARG A 709 28.76 -6.30 -34.06
N ASN A 710 29.82 -5.56 -34.40
CA ASN A 710 30.05 -5.02 -35.74
C ASN A 710 30.67 -6.05 -36.70
N ILE A 711 31.19 -7.14 -36.16
CA ILE A 711 31.90 -8.18 -36.92
C ILE A 711 30.91 -9.27 -37.34
N LYS A 712 30.79 -9.46 -38.66
CA LYS A 712 29.92 -10.50 -39.20
C LYS A 712 30.49 -11.88 -38.87
N ASN A 713 29.64 -12.75 -38.33
CA ASN A 713 29.97 -14.15 -38.01
C ASN A 713 31.09 -14.35 -36.97
N ALA A 714 31.34 -13.39 -36.08
CA ALA A 714 32.33 -13.52 -35.00
C ALA A 714 32.21 -14.86 -34.24
N HIS A 715 33.34 -15.48 -33.91
CA HIS A 715 33.41 -16.73 -33.17
C HIS A 715 32.88 -16.59 -31.74
N HIS A 716 33.15 -15.44 -31.10
CA HIS A 716 32.61 -15.04 -29.81
C HIS A 716 31.93 -13.67 -29.89
N ASP A 717 30.89 -13.50 -29.09
CA ASP A 717 30.10 -12.28 -29.09
C ASP A 717 30.79 -11.21 -28.23
N LEU A 718 31.29 -11.59 -27.04
CA LEU A 718 32.07 -10.70 -26.16
C LEU A 718 33.39 -11.36 -25.71
N LEU A 719 34.38 -10.52 -25.40
CA LEU A 719 35.56 -10.90 -24.62
C LEU A 719 35.65 -10.03 -23.37
N ILE A 720 35.62 -10.67 -22.20
CA ILE A 720 35.70 -10.01 -20.90
C ILE A 720 37.16 -10.05 -20.42
N PRO A 721 37.86 -8.91 -20.30
CA PRO A 721 39.20 -8.89 -19.73
C PRO A 721 39.14 -9.18 -18.24
N VAL A 722 40.01 -10.07 -17.79
CA VAL A 722 40.18 -10.46 -16.40
C VAL A 722 41.66 -10.56 -16.05
N LYS A 723 41.95 -10.45 -14.76
CA LYS A 723 43.24 -10.78 -14.16
C LYS A 723 43.07 -11.98 -13.26
N ARG A 724 43.97 -12.95 -13.35
CA ARG A 724 43.97 -14.09 -12.43
C ARG A 724 44.52 -13.66 -11.07
N LYS A 725 43.94 -14.12 -9.96
CA LYS A 725 44.44 -13.80 -8.61
C LYS A 725 45.78 -14.45 -8.32
N ALA A 726 45.92 -15.71 -8.74
CA ALA A 726 47.13 -16.51 -8.50
C ALA A 726 48.35 -16.05 -9.33
N THR A 727 48.13 -15.31 -10.42
CA THR A 727 49.20 -14.88 -11.34
C THR A 727 48.90 -13.49 -11.88
N PRO A 728 49.87 -12.57 -12.06
CA PRO A 728 49.61 -11.22 -12.59
C PRO A 728 49.16 -11.19 -14.06
N MET A 729 48.91 -12.35 -14.67
CA MET A 729 48.53 -12.51 -16.06
C MET A 729 47.14 -11.94 -16.34
N LEU A 730 47.07 -11.11 -17.37
CA LEU A 730 45.83 -10.63 -17.95
C LEU A 730 45.38 -11.57 -19.06
N GLU A 731 44.10 -11.86 -19.09
CA GLU A 731 43.54 -12.86 -19.99
C GLU A 731 42.08 -12.53 -20.31
N PHE A 732 41.53 -13.09 -21.40
CA PHE A 732 40.12 -12.93 -21.74
C PHE A 732 39.30 -14.14 -21.30
N ILE A 733 38.08 -13.88 -20.84
CA ILE A 733 37.00 -14.88 -20.82
C ILE A 733 36.16 -14.65 -22.07
N ALA A 734 36.08 -15.66 -22.93
CA ALA A 734 35.26 -15.59 -24.13
C ALA A 734 33.80 -15.85 -23.79
N VAL A 735 32.88 -15.06 -24.35
CA VAL A 735 31.46 -15.10 -24.03
C VAL A 735 30.61 -15.26 -25.29
N GLN A 736 29.59 -16.09 -25.18
CA GLN A 736 28.53 -16.22 -26.18
C GLN A 736 27.18 -15.87 -25.56
N CYS A 737 26.52 -14.88 -26.14
CA CYS A 737 25.24 -14.35 -25.67
C CYS A 737 24.03 -14.97 -26.43
N CYS A 738 24.25 -15.81 -27.46
CA CYS A 738 23.22 -16.26 -28.41
C CYS A 738 22.30 -17.45 -27.93
N TYR A 739 20.96 -17.27 -27.99
CA TYR A 739 19.81 -18.22 -28.16
C TYR A 739 19.95 -19.74 -27.94
N GLY A 740 18.99 -20.33 -27.21
CA GLY A 740 18.93 -21.76 -26.84
C GLY A 740 17.99 -22.05 -25.66
N LEU A 741 17.72 -23.33 -25.37
CA LEU A 741 16.93 -23.72 -24.19
C LEU A 741 17.78 -23.64 -22.90
N LEU A 742 17.17 -23.21 -21.79
CA LEU A 742 17.81 -23.23 -20.47
C LEU A 742 18.29 -24.64 -20.14
N LYS A 743 19.60 -24.82 -19.96
CA LYS A 743 20.21 -26.08 -19.52
C LYS A 743 20.87 -25.89 -18.15
N THR A 744 20.55 -26.74 -17.20
CA THR A 744 21.25 -26.84 -15.91
C THR A 744 22.69 -27.31 -16.13
N ALA A 745 23.56 -27.09 -15.14
CA ALA A 745 24.91 -27.66 -15.12
C ALA A 745 24.90 -29.18 -15.38
N SER A 746 23.89 -29.90 -14.88
CA SER A 746 23.72 -31.34 -15.09
C SER A 746 23.15 -31.72 -16.47
N GLN A 747 22.46 -30.82 -17.17
CA GLN A 747 21.98 -31.04 -18.55
C GLN A 747 23.08 -30.75 -19.57
N LEU A 748 23.98 -29.80 -19.28
CA LEU A 748 25.17 -29.51 -20.06
C LEU A 748 26.19 -30.66 -20.03
N SER A 749 26.30 -31.37 -18.90
CA SER A 749 27.18 -32.54 -18.79
C SER A 749 26.64 -33.79 -19.52
N LYS A 750 25.32 -33.90 -19.70
CA LYS A 750 24.64 -35.04 -20.34
C LYS A 750 24.44 -34.91 -21.85
N SER A 751 24.29 -33.68 -22.36
CA SER A 751 24.06 -33.42 -23.78
C SER A 751 25.21 -32.60 -24.37
N CYS A 752 26.08 -33.24 -25.16
CA CYS A 752 27.19 -32.55 -25.83
C CYS A 752 26.75 -31.48 -26.84
N GLN A 753 25.46 -31.40 -27.17
CA GLN A 753 24.85 -30.37 -28.02
C GLN A 753 23.38 -30.18 -27.63
N ASP A 754 23.05 -29.08 -26.94
CA ASP A 754 22.31 -28.00 -27.61
C ASP A 754 22.91 -26.72 -27.07
N LYS A 755 23.53 -26.03 -28.01
CA LYS A 755 24.33 -24.84 -27.82
C LYS A 755 23.40 -23.64 -27.55
N THR A 756 23.97 -22.60 -26.98
CA THR A 756 23.91 -21.25 -27.57
C THR A 756 24.24 -21.35 -29.08
N ARG A 757 23.29 -21.62 -29.99
CA ARG A 757 23.61 -21.94 -31.40
C ARG A 757 23.05 -20.95 -32.38
N LYS A 758 23.94 -20.43 -33.23
CA LYS A 758 23.58 -19.78 -34.50
C LYS A 758 22.74 -20.76 -35.33
N PRO A 759 21.64 -20.32 -35.97
CA PRO A 759 20.81 -21.18 -36.82
C PRO A 759 21.69 -22.00 -37.77
N ARG A 760 21.47 -23.33 -37.88
CA ARG A 760 22.28 -24.13 -38.83
C ARG A 760 21.86 -23.74 -40.24
N LYS A 761 22.77 -23.13 -40.99
CA LYS A 761 22.68 -23.14 -42.45
C LYS A 761 22.74 -24.61 -42.89
N GLY A 762 21.80 -25.03 -43.73
CA GLY A 762 21.79 -26.38 -44.28
C GLY A 762 23.15 -26.66 -44.92
N ARG A 763 23.92 -27.59 -44.37
CA ARG A 763 25.07 -28.13 -45.09
C ARG A 763 24.51 -28.97 -46.22
N LYS A 764 24.82 -28.61 -47.47
CA LYS A 764 24.70 -29.57 -48.59
C LYS A 764 25.50 -30.80 -48.19
N GLY A 765 24.81 -31.90 -47.95
CA GLY A 765 25.44 -33.12 -47.46
C GLY A 765 26.51 -33.59 -48.45
N ALA A 766 27.69 -33.92 -47.95
CA ALA A 766 28.52 -34.92 -48.63
C ALA A 766 27.69 -36.20 -48.72
N GLN A 767 27.74 -36.86 -49.89
CA GLN A 767 26.92 -38.01 -50.27
C GLN A 767 26.74 -39.00 -49.12
N GLY A 768 25.48 -39.20 -48.69
CA GLY A 768 25.10 -40.26 -47.75
C GLY A 768 24.48 -39.84 -46.41
N ARG A 769 24.30 -38.55 -46.11
CA ARG A 769 23.53 -38.10 -44.93
C ARG A 769 22.28 -37.30 -45.33
N THR A 770 21.17 -37.61 -44.66
CA THR A 770 19.87 -36.94 -44.80
C THR A 770 20.02 -35.42 -44.75
N PRO A 771 19.35 -34.66 -45.64
CA PRO A 771 19.39 -33.20 -45.61
C PRO A 771 18.94 -32.70 -44.23
N GLN A 772 19.81 -31.99 -43.51
CA GLN A 772 19.37 -31.29 -42.30
C GLN A 772 18.48 -30.11 -42.73
N LYS A 773 17.24 -30.08 -42.21
CA LYS A 773 16.31 -28.96 -42.37
C LYS A 773 17.01 -27.65 -41.97
N GLU A 774 16.86 -26.60 -42.77
CA GLU A 774 17.25 -25.26 -42.33
C GLU A 774 16.42 -24.91 -41.10
N GLU A 775 17.08 -24.68 -39.98
CA GLU A 775 16.44 -24.15 -38.78
C GLU A 775 16.35 -22.63 -38.92
N HIS A 776 15.15 -22.08 -38.79
CA HIS A 776 14.96 -20.66 -38.65
C HIS A 776 15.11 -20.26 -37.19
N ARG A 777 15.66 -19.07 -36.92
CA ARG A 777 15.85 -18.61 -35.53
C ARG A 777 14.54 -18.36 -34.78
N ASP A 778 13.44 -18.18 -35.51
CA ASP A 778 12.10 -18.02 -34.92
C ASP A 778 11.62 -19.31 -34.22
N ASP A 779 12.31 -20.43 -34.46
CA ASP A 779 12.09 -21.71 -33.77
C ASP A 779 12.92 -21.84 -32.47
N LEU A 780 13.79 -20.88 -32.14
CA LEU A 780 14.71 -20.93 -30.98
C LEU A 780 14.30 -19.93 -29.89
N ALA A 781 14.18 -20.40 -28.65
CA ALA A 781 13.85 -19.57 -27.49
C ALA A 781 14.94 -18.52 -27.17
N ASP A 782 14.51 -17.31 -26.79
CA ASP A 782 15.37 -16.25 -26.25
C ASP A 782 16.05 -16.68 -24.94
N MET A 783 17.34 -16.37 -24.77
CA MET A 783 18.08 -16.73 -23.56
C MET A 783 18.41 -15.53 -22.69
N ALA A 784 18.14 -15.69 -21.39
CA ALA A 784 18.57 -14.75 -20.36
C ALA A 784 19.99 -15.01 -19.81
N ASN A 785 20.78 -15.85 -20.48
CA ASN A 785 22.09 -16.28 -19.99
C ASN A 785 23.18 -16.02 -21.02
N ALA A 786 24.38 -15.75 -20.53
CA ALA A 786 25.60 -15.68 -21.32
C ALA A 786 26.50 -16.87 -20.99
N LEU A 787 27.03 -17.52 -22.01
CA LEU A 787 27.92 -18.66 -21.86
C LEU A 787 29.37 -18.21 -21.76
N LEU A 788 30.04 -18.58 -20.67
CA LEU A 788 31.43 -18.26 -20.38
C LEU A 788 32.34 -19.42 -20.77
N GLN A 789 33.43 -19.11 -21.47
CA GLN A 789 34.47 -20.05 -21.88
C GLN A 789 35.85 -19.50 -21.51
N ILE A 790 36.57 -20.21 -20.65
CA ILE A 790 37.92 -19.84 -20.20
C ILE A 790 38.92 -20.66 -21.00
N CYS A 791 39.84 -19.97 -21.69
CA CYS A 791 40.90 -20.61 -22.45
C CYS A 791 42.00 -21.19 -21.53
N SER A 792 42.77 -22.13 -22.06
CA SER A 792 44.00 -22.56 -21.40
C SER A 792 45.12 -21.60 -21.73
N THR A 793 46.00 -21.36 -20.78
CA THR A 793 47.27 -20.70 -21.03
C THR A 793 48.25 -21.72 -21.60
N CYS A 794 48.81 -21.44 -22.78
CA CYS A 794 49.89 -22.22 -23.38
C CYS A 794 51.23 -21.89 -22.74
N GLU A 795 52.24 -22.74 -22.97
CA GLU A 795 53.61 -22.56 -22.46
C GLU A 795 54.26 -21.24 -22.90
N ASP A 796 53.83 -20.70 -24.05
CA ASP A 796 54.25 -19.40 -24.60
C ASP A 796 53.49 -18.20 -24.01
N GLY A 797 52.64 -18.43 -23.01
CA GLY A 797 51.83 -17.40 -22.37
C GLY A 797 50.64 -16.89 -23.20
N ARG A 798 50.32 -17.52 -24.35
CA ARG A 798 49.12 -17.16 -25.12
C ARG A 798 47.91 -17.95 -24.64
N GLN A 799 46.72 -17.35 -24.72
CA GLN A 799 45.48 -18.09 -24.52
C GLN A 799 45.11 -18.85 -25.79
N LYS A 800 44.88 -20.16 -25.67
CA LYS A 800 44.29 -20.98 -26.73
C LYS A 800 43.22 -21.92 -26.19
N PHE A 801 42.27 -22.24 -27.05
CA PHE A 801 41.34 -23.33 -26.77
C PHE A 801 42.07 -24.67 -26.93
N GLN A 802 41.93 -25.56 -25.94
CA GLN A 802 42.44 -26.92 -26.07
C GLN A 802 41.55 -27.71 -27.02
N ASP A 803 42.08 -28.01 -28.20
CA ASP A 803 41.45 -28.90 -29.17
C ASP A 803 41.26 -30.31 -28.57
N GLY A 804 40.13 -30.96 -28.90
CA GLY A 804 39.85 -32.34 -28.50
C GLY A 804 39.31 -32.55 -27.07
N SER A 805 39.23 -31.51 -26.22
CA SER A 805 38.60 -31.63 -24.89
C SER A 805 37.06 -31.59 -24.97
N SER A 806 36.38 -32.58 -24.36
CA SER A 806 34.91 -32.60 -24.30
C SER A 806 34.38 -31.47 -23.41
N TRP A 807 33.16 -30.98 -23.69
CA TRP A 807 32.52 -29.96 -22.87
C TRP A 807 32.34 -30.38 -21.41
N ALA A 808 31.99 -31.64 -21.17
CA ALA A 808 31.88 -32.20 -19.82
C ALA A 808 33.22 -32.11 -19.06
N LYS A 809 34.34 -32.39 -19.74
CA LYS A 809 35.67 -32.24 -19.17
C LYS A 809 36.00 -30.77 -18.88
N ARG A 810 35.72 -29.85 -19.80
CA ARG A 810 35.91 -28.40 -19.58
C ARG A 810 35.07 -27.88 -18.42
N GLN A 811 33.86 -28.39 -18.25
CA GLN A 811 32.99 -28.04 -17.13
C GLN A 811 33.54 -28.59 -15.81
N GLN A 812 33.97 -29.85 -15.77
CA GLN A 812 34.63 -30.44 -14.59
C GLN A 812 35.90 -29.67 -14.20
N GLU A 813 36.65 -29.19 -15.19
CA GLU A 813 37.84 -28.35 -15.04
C GLU A 813 37.54 -26.89 -14.68
N LYS A 814 36.26 -26.52 -14.48
CA LYS A 814 35.82 -25.14 -14.19
C LYS A 814 36.24 -24.12 -15.27
N ARG A 815 36.34 -24.56 -16.53
CA ARG A 815 36.65 -23.70 -17.70
C ARG A 815 35.42 -23.27 -18.49
N TYR A 816 34.24 -23.62 -17.99
CA TYR A 816 32.98 -23.45 -18.70
C TYR A 816 31.83 -23.24 -17.72
N SER A 817 31.01 -22.21 -17.93
CA SER A 817 29.83 -21.95 -17.08
C SER A 817 28.78 -21.08 -17.79
N LEU A 818 27.56 -21.08 -17.26
CA LEU A 818 26.50 -20.17 -17.66
C LEU A 818 26.37 -19.04 -16.64
N MET A 819 26.29 -17.80 -17.13
CA MET A 819 26.06 -16.59 -16.36
C MET A 819 24.62 -16.11 -16.60
N SER A 820 23.78 -16.12 -15.56
CA SER A 820 22.42 -15.58 -15.64
C SER A 820 22.39 -14.07 -15.60
N CYS A 821 22.04 -13.45 -16.73
CA CYS A 821 21.99 -12.00 -16.82
C CYS A 821 20.89 -11.40 -15.92
N ARG A 822 19.94 -12.21 -15.42
CA ARG A 822 19.00 -11.80 -14.36
C ARG A 822 19.72 -11.37 -13.08
N CYS A 823 20.92 -11.87 -12.79
CA CYS A 823 21.69 -11.44 -11.61
C CYS A 823 22.15 -9.98 -11.70
N ILE A 824 22.23 -9.41 -12.91
CA ILE A 824 22.72 -8.04 -13.14
C ILE A 824 21.69 -7.12 -13.78
N ILE A 825 20.72 -7.60 -14.55
CA ILE A 825 19.70 -6.78 -15.23
C ILE A 825 18.37 -6.93 -14.48
N PRO A 826 17.82 -5.87 -13.87
CA PRO A 826 16.62 -5.97 -13.03
C PRO A 826 15.33 -6.17 -13.83
N GLU A 827 15.15 -5.50 -14.98
CA GLU A 827 13.94 -5.57 -15.82
C GLU A 827 14.03 -6.62 -16.94
N MET A 828 14.85 -7.66 -16.73
CA MET A 828 15.19 -8.64 -17.76
C MET A 828 13.96 -9.31 -18.39
N ASP A 829 12.98 -9.69 -17.57
CA ASP A 829 11.80 -10.42 -18.05
C ASP A 829 10.93 -9.59 -19.00
N VAL A 830 10.97 -8.26 -18.89
CA VAL A 830 10.22 -7.36 -19.78
C VAL A 830 11.01 -7.07 -21.05
N LEU A 831 12.33 -6.91 -20.93
CA LEU A 831 13.22 -6.71 -22.08
C LEU A 831 13.27 -7.93 -23.01
N GLN A 832 12.97 -9.14 -22.52
CA GLN A 832 12.85 -10.33 -23.36
C GLN A 832 11.56 -10.37 -24.19
N LEU A 833 10.52 -9.67 -23.75
CA LEU A 833 9.22 -9.64 -24.45
C LEU A 833 9.16 -8.58 -25.55
N LEU A 834 10.22 -7.78 -25.69
CA LEU A 834 10.37 -6.69 -26.63
C LEU A 834 11.48 -7.03 -27.64
#